data_AF-A0A2K8NY53-F1
#
_entry.id   AF-A0A2K8NY53-F1
#
_cell.length_a   1.000
_cell.length_b   1.000
_cell.length_c   1.000
_cell.angle_alpha   90.00
_cell.angle_beta   90.00
_cell.angle_gamma   90.00
#
_symmetry.space_group_name_H-M   'P 1'
#
loop_
_entity.id
_entity.type
_entity.pdbx_description
1 polymer ?
#
loop_
_entity_poly.entity_id
_entity_poly.type
_entity_poly.pdbx_seq_one_letter_code
_entity_poly.pdbx_strand_id
1 'polypeptide(L)'
;MKTKNFEFIKNLNDKGDILYNLYSEIEENINNINWSFRQKCGIALEGLAKIVLKKPLDKPFLIQQAIEDIRGKQNIPPEIMNSFKTLQLNRNIDSHFFDDGIYKEGTQTINQKINLLRQLFYVSAFMVNEFVDSFDQKAIAFGDFKETPYFENISSNIKEIVEEKGSDKHDDKLILIDKLSIADLLLNKKIFFYIPSYQRSYSWNKEFCEDLIENVLQNGKVNESQFFGSIAIIIEEWKDDNKRIKLIDGQQRITTSLIIFRVIRDLLININQKNLILEDLKDTFGTKAQYKIINDSGNYIEGDALKELIKYDKVPYDEKSQYFKPFKKTNAWKNYTSIFDKLKLLNEEEIEGFYYYYAKKYIFSCIDFKKNREQEMEIFENLNSKGMELSIMDLCKNALFLKIDKKDFEEHEDLIVNLFNKNLNISEYENRLPSEEIEDNKKREIEESFIYTYIVYALKTDKHKRKDRRSMLKFFTQTLSGDNWTINEFEKNINNLGKYFSIFLEVWFGRYKGPDSSLYEFRNYMDVFDKKGALLSLLFYISDLFEKNYDPYIKKIFYKDEKYEKMKNIFFEIEKWSFGVVQYRGGQSSVGATIALTKYIDSIKNRSNYFLELDKYIGKWFGGKVGGFEENDKSIPKISMDFKTPTREEFISSLIEKKLKAPVRKTFLKRIEEYTYNQGNNKKQIEFIDPSIEHIIPQTLSREWKKYLVENSENEYNESNIEEISTNKIDMIGNLLIFDSSENTKISNKIFSDKQRWYKKSNSMSARNINIVDNFNLTNIEVFSLKQLDHRTEALATLLADTIYKYE
;
A
#
# COMPACT_ATOMS: atom_id res chain seq x y z
N MET A 1 -2.62 35.22 34.51
CA MET A 1 -3.44 35.03 35.73
C MET A 1 -2.49 34.75 36.88
N LYS A 2 -2.62 35.43 38.02
CA LYS A 2 -1.85 35.09 39.23
C LYS A 2 -2.45 33.81 39.82
N THR A 3 -1.68 32.74 39.86
CA THR A 3 -2.04 31.53 40.59
C THR A 3 -2.21 31.87 42.08
N LYS A 4 -3.23 31.29 42.73
CA LYS A 4 -3.46 31.47 44.18
C LYS A 4 -2.61 30.52 45.03
N ASN A 5 -1.64 29.82 44.42
CA ASN A 5 -0.86 28.78 45.09
C ASN A 5 -0.11 29.34 46.31
N PHE A 6 0.44 30.55 46.28
CA PHE A 6 1.18 31.10 47.44
C PHE A 6 0.43 32.19 48.23
N GLU A 7 -0.89 32.31 48.06
CA GLU A 7 -1.69 33.36 48.72
C GLU A 7 -1.61 33.29 50.25
N PHE A 8 -1.35 32.10 50.81
CA PHE A 8 -1.18 31.89 52.25
C PHE A 8 0.06 32.57 52.84
N ILE A 9 1.08 32.89 52.02
CA ILE A 9 2.29 33.58 52.48
C ILE A 9 2.00 35.04 52.89
N LYS A 10 0.98 35.66 52.28
CA LYS A 10 0.59 37.04 52.54
C LYS A 10 0.18 37.26 54.01
N ASN A 11 -0.33 36.23 54.65
CA ASN A 11 -0.89 36.35 55.99
C ASN A 11 0.16 36.28 57.11
N LEU A 12 1.43 35.96 56.84
CA LEU A 12 2.39 35.58 57.89
C LEU A 12 2.78 36.69 58.90
N ASN A 13 2.93 37.96 58.52
CA ASN A 13 3.13 39.13 59.41
C ASN A 13 3.27 40.45 58.58
N ASP A 14 3.64 41.57 59.21
CA ASP A 14 3.92 42.88 58.57
C ASP A 14 4.98 42.85 57.44
N LYS A 15 5.71 41.74 57.27
CA LYS A 15 6.70 41.50 56.20
C LYS A 15 6.28 40.41 55.21
N GLY A 16 5.10 39.79 55.40
CA GLY A 16 4.52 38.77 54.53
C GLY A 16 4.25 39.26 53.11
N ASP A 17 3.91 40.55 52.96
CA ASP A 17 3.71 41.18 51.65
C ASP A 17 4.99 41.22 50.80
N ILE A 18 6.16 41.45 51.41
CA ILE A 18 7.45 41.48 50.70
C ILE A 18 7.79 40.08 50.19
N LEU A 19 7.59 39.05 51.02
CA LEU A 19 7.86 37.68 50.63
C LEU A 19 6.85 37.18 49.59
N TYR A 20 5.57 37.50 49.76
CA TYR A 20 4.53 37.16 48.79
C TYR A 20 4.79 37.75 47.40
N ASN A 21 5.32 38.97 47.34
CA ASN A 21 5.72 39.59 46.06
C ASN A 21 6.83 38.79 45.37
N LEU A 22 7.81 38.28 46.11
CA LEU A 22 8.87 37.43 45.55
C LEU A 22 8.31 36.10 45.02
N TYR A 23 7.42 35.44 45.76
CA TYR A 23 6.77 34.21 45.29
C TYR A 23 5.90 34.46 44.04
N SER A 24 5.15 35.57 44.02
CA SER A 24 4.36 36.00 42.86
C SER A 24 5.24 36.29 41.65
N GLU A 25 6.38 36.97 41.85
CA GLU A 25 7.34 37.25 40.78
C GLU A 25 7.93 35.95 40.19
N ILE A 26 8.22 34.95 41.02
CA ILE A 26 8.70 33.65 40.56
C ILE A 26 7.62 32.97 39.70
N GLU A 27 6.36 32.96 40.14
CA GLU A 27 5.25 32.39 39.36
C GLU A 27 5.03 33.10 38.02
N GLU A 28 5.07 34.44 38.00
CA GLU A 28 4.91 35.23 36.78
C GLU A 28 6.04 35.00 35.78
N ASN A 29 7.25 34.70 36.26
CA ASN A 29 8.43 34.47 35.44
C ASN A 29 8.65 33.00 35.06
N ILE A 30 7.69 32.10 35.28
CA ILE A 30 7.83 30.66 34.97
C ILE A 30 8.17 30.39 33.49
N ASN A 31 7.65 31.22 32.58
CA ASN A 31 7.88 31.09 31.13
C ASN A 31 9.19 31.74 30.65
N ASN A 32 9.84 32.58 31.46
CA ASN A 32 11.06 33.27 31.06
C ASN A 32 12.28 32.34 31.14
N ILE A 33 13.17 32.43 30.14
CA ILE A 33 14.43 31.69 30.11
C ILE A 33 15.44 32.46 30.95
N ASN A 34 15.58 32.10 32.23
CA ASN A 34 16.73 32.57 32.99
C ASN A 34 17.12 31.60 34.10
N TRP A 35 18.43 31.39 34.25
CA TRP A 35 19.08 30.60 35.31
C TRP A 35 18.66 31.06 36.72
N SER A 36 18.23 32.33 36.84
CA SER A 36 17.72 32.92 38.08
C SER A 36 16.48 32.22 38.64
N PHE A 37 15.74 31.40 37.87
CA PHE A 37 14.51 30.78 38.36
C PHE A 37 14.75 29.83 39.55
N ARG A 38 15.70 28.88 39.43
CA ARG A 38 16.05 27.96 40.53
C ARG A 38 16.55 28.72 41.75
N GLN A 39 17.44 29.68 41.52
CA GLN A 39 18.05 30.49 42.56
C GLN A 39 16.99 31.31 43.31
N LYS A 40 16.04 31.93 42.59
CA LYS A 40 14.93 32.68 43.19
C LYS A 40 14.02 31.79 44.03
N CYS A 41 13.70 30.57 43.61
CA CYS A 41 12.96 29.61 44.45
C CYS A 41 13.69 29.31 45.77
N GLY A 42 15.02 29.17 45.72
CA GLY A 42 15.85 29.02 46.91
C GLY A 42 15.85 30.26 47.81
N ILE A 43 15.91 31.47 47.22
CA ILE A 43 15.85 32.75 47.97
C ILE A 43 14.49 32.91 48.66
N ALA A 44 13.41 32.52 48.00
CA ALA A 44 12.07 32.59 48.55
C ALA A 44 11.93 31.69 49.79
N LEU A 45 12.45 30.46 49.70
CA LEU A 45 12.50 29.53 50.84
C LEU A 45 13.37 30.06 51.98
N GLU A 46 14.53 30.66 51.70
CA GLU A 46 15.39 31.29 52.71
C GLU A 46 14.66 32.43 53.45
N GLY A 47 13.97 33.29 52.70
CA GLY A 47 13.17 34.38 53.24
C GLY A 47 12.06 33.88 54.16
N LEU A 48 11.35 32.82 53.76
CA LEU A 48 10.34 32.18 54.59
C LEU A 48 10.92 31.62 55.89
N ALA A 49 12.05 30.91 55.80
CA ALA A 49 12.73 30.34 56.96
C ALA A 49 13.14 31.42 57.98
N LYS A 50 13.65 32.56 57.51
CA LYS A 50 13.99 33.70 58.38
C LYS A 50 12.76 34.26 59.10
N ILE A 51 11.63 34.39 58.40
CA ILE A 51 10.37 34.89 58.98
C ILE A 51 9.84 33.94 60.06
N VAL A 52 9.78 32.64 59.73
CA VAL A 52 9.32 31.57 60.62
C VAL A 52 10.16 31.45 61.89
N LEU A 53 11.47 31.66 61.79
CA LEU A 53 12.41 31.56 62.92
C LEU A 53 12.70 32.90 63.61
N LYS A 54 11.93 33.96 63.29
CA LYS A 54 12.10 35.32 63.83
C LYS A 54 13.51 35.89 63.68
N LYS A 55 14.18 35.60 62.56
CA LYS A 55 15.52 36.13 62.23
C LYS A 55 15.41 37.41 61.36
N PRO A 56 16.38 38.34 61.43
CA PRO A 56 16.41 39.52 60.57
C PRO A 56 16.58 39.12 59.08
N LEU A 57 15.79 39.72 58.18
CA LEU A 57 15.83 39.43 56.73
C LEU A 57 17.14 39.87 56.07
N ASP A 58 17.76 40.91 56.60
CA ASP A 58 18.98 41.58 56.15
C ASP A 58 20.29 40.86 56.56
N LYS A 59 20.20 39.82 57.40
CA LYS A 59 21.38 39.06 57.84
C LYS A 59 21.55 37.75 57.07
N PRO A 60 22.81 37.28 56.88
CA PRO A 60 23.08 35.95 56.36
C PRO A 60 22.42 34.89 57.22
N PHE A 61 21.81 33.88 56.59
CA PHE A 61 21.11 32.82 57.29
C PHE A 61 21.50 31.47 56.70
N LEU A 62 22.02 30.58 57.55
CA LEU A 62 22.32 29.22 57.16
C LEU A 62 21.03 28.41 57.24
N ILE A 63 20.45 28.12 56.08
CA ILE A 63 19.25 27.28 55.95
C ILE A 63 19.39 25.93 56.71
N GLN A 64 20.61 25.42 56.86
CA GLN A 64 20.91 24.20 57.60
C GLN A 64 20.64 24.31 59.12
N GLN A 65 20.82 25.50 59.72
CA GLN A 65 20.42 25.77 61.11
C GLN A 65 18.90 25.76 61.27
N ALA A 66 18.16 26.21 60.24
CA ALA A 66 16.71 26.09 60.20
C ALA A 66 16.26 24.63 60.31
N ILE A 67 16.92 23.73 59.56
CA ILE A 67 16.61 22.29 59.59
C ILE A 67 16.85 21.71 60.99
N GLU A 68 17.91 22.11 61.68
CA GLU A 68 18.21 21.63 63.04
C GLU A 68 17.20 22.15 64.07
N ASP A 69 16.81 23.42 63.98
CA ASP A 69 15.76 24.02 64.83
C ASP A 69 14.37 23.39 64.56
N ILE A 70 14.07 23.04 63.30
CA ILE A 70 12.82 22.34 62.91
C ILE A 70 12.85 20.87 63.36
N ARG A 71 13.99 20.16 63.19
CA ARG A 71 14.18 18.77 63.63
C ARG A 71 14.09 18.60 65.14
N GLY A 72 14.45 19.63 65.91
CA GLY A 72 14.31 19.65 67.36
C GLY A 72 12.86 19.57 67.86
N LYS A 73 11.86 19.74 66.98
CA LYS A 73 10.44 19.73 67.35
C LYS A 73 9.60 18.60 66.75
N GLN A 74 9.89 18.01 65.57
CA GLN A 74 9.04 16.96 64.96
C GLN A 74 9.71 16.06 63.86
N ASN A 75 9.02 14.97 63.48
CA ASN A 75 9.35 14.05 62.36
C ASN A 75 8.93 14.63 61.00
N ILE A 76 9.89 15.10 60.19
CA ILE A 76 9.64 15.68 58.86
C ILE A 76 9.49 14.56 57.80
N PRO A 77 8.44 14.56 56.95
CA PRO A 77 8.31 13.60 55.86
C PRO A 77 9.52 13.61 54.91
N PRO A 78 10.00 12.43 54.45
CA PRO A 78 11.15 12.33 53.55
C PRO A 78 11.03 13.18 52.28
N GLU A 79 9.83 13.31 51.72
CA GLU A 79 9.51 14.06 50.50
C GLU A 79 9.69 15.57 50.70
N ILE A 80 9.26 16.08 51.86
CA ILE A 80 9.44 17.49 52.25
C ILE A 80 10.92 17.77 52.50
N MET A 81 11.62 16.86 53.18
CA MET A 81 13.06 16.97 53.44
C MET A 81 13.88 16.98 52.13
N ASN A 82 13.54 16.12 51.18
CA ASN A 82 14.21 16.06 49.88
C ASN A 82 13.93 17.31 49.03
N SER A 83 12.69 17.80 49.05
CA SER A 83 12.31 19.05 48.36
C SER A 83 13.03 20.25 48.96
N PHE A 84 13.14 20.32 50.29
CA PHE A 84 13.88 21.36 51.01
C PHE A 84 15.36 21.37 50.66
N LYS A 85 16.02 20.19 50.69
CA LYS A 85 17.44 20.05 50.29
C LYS A 85 17.66 20.48 48.84
N THR A 86 16.74 20.12 47.94
CA THR A 86 16.80 20.51 46.52
C THR A 86 16.75 22.03 46.35
N LEU A 87 15.81 22.71 47.02
CA LEU A 87 15.67 24.17 46.98
C LEU A 87 16.86 24.89 47.64
N GLN A 88 17.42 24.32 48.71
CA GLN A 88 18.64 24.82 49.35
C GLN A 88 19.85 24.73 48.41
N LEU A 89 20.05 23.61 47.73
CA LEU A 89 21.14 23.46 46.74
C LEU A 89 21.00 24.51 45.64
N ASN A 90 19.77 24.71 45.15
CA ASN A 90 19.47 25.72 44.13
C ASN A 90 19.78 27.16 44.57
N ARG A 91 19.72 27.49 45.87
CA ARG A 91 20.08 28.81 46.41
C ARG A 91 21.57 29.13 46.26
N ASN A 92 22.42 28.11 46.39
CA ASN A 92 23.87 28.22 46.45
C ASN A 92 24.55 28.10 45.07
N ILE A 93 23.78 28.09 43.99
CA ILE A 93 24.33 28.10 42.64
C ILE A 93 24.83 29.53 42.34
N ASP A 94 26.14 29.70 42.22
CA ASP A 94 26.78 30.96 41.82
C ASP A 94 26.79 31.13 40.30
N SER A 95 26.55 32.36 39.83
CA SER A 95 26.51 32.75 38.41
C SER A 95 27.88 32.84 37.73
N HIS A 96 28.94 32.33 38.35
CA HIS A 96 30.31 32.34 37.81
C HIS A 96 31.05 31.03 38.14
N PHE A 97 30.65 29.93 37.51
CA PHE A 97 31.54 28.79 37.27
C PHE A 97 31.47 28.42 35.80
N PHE A 98 32.26 29.13 34.99
CA PHE A 98 32.61 28.73 33.63
C PHE A 98 34.08 29.04 33.44
N ASP A 99 34.95 28.04 33.59
CA ASP A 99 36.20 28.05 32.83
C ASP A 99 36.84 26.67 32.55
N ASP A 100 36.20 25.55 32.84
CA ASP A 100 36.68 24.26 32.34
C ASP A 100 35.53 23.48 31.72
N GLY A 101 35.53 23.44 30.39
CA GLY A 101 34.48 22.86 29.57
C GLY A 101 34.21 21.41 29.93
N ILE A 102 33.05 21.15 30.53
CA ILE A 102 32.16 19.98 30.40
C ILE A 102 30.96 20.25 31.33
N TYR A 103 29.73 20.17 30.78
CA TYR A 103 28.41 20.56 31.33
C TYR A 103 28.01 22.06 31.27
N LYS A 104 27.30 22.44 30.20
CA LYS A 104 26.29 23.51 30.27
C LYS A 104 25.05 22.89 30.94
N GLU A 105 24.63 23.37 32.11
CA GLU A 105 23.30 23.02 32.63
C GLU A 105 22.24 23.50 31.63
N GLY A 106 21.46 22.56 31.10
CA GLY A 106 20.40 22.83 30.11
C GLY A 106 19.32 23.75 30.68
N THR A 107 18.73 24.56 29.81
CA THR A 107 17.52 25.34 30.09
C THR A 107 16.44 24.46 30.72
N GLN A 108 15.90 24.85 31.88
CA GLN A 108 14.85 24.07 32.54
C GLN A 108 13.60 23.98 31.67
N THR A 109 13.09 22.77 31.47
CA THR A 109 11.78 22.58 30.82
C THR A 109 10.67 23.17 31.70
N ILE A 110 9.54 23.53 31.10
CA ILE A 110 8.39 24.06 31.86
C ILE A 110 7.93 23.07 32.94
N ASN A 111 7.93 21.76 32.64
CA ASN A 111 7.61 20.72 33.61
C ASN A 111 8.61 20.69 34.79
N GLN A 112 9.89 20.90 34.53
CA GLN A 112 10.90 21.00 35.59
C GLN A 112 10.69 22.26 36.46
N LYS A 113 10.25 23.37 35.88
CA LYS A 113 9.91 24.61 36.63
C LYS A 113 8.63 24.45 37.44
N ILE A 114 7.59 23.83 36.88
CA ILE A 114 6.33 23.50 37.58
C ILE A 114 6.61 22.56 38.75
N ASN A 115 7.42 21.51 38.53
CA ASN A 115 7.85 20.61 39.61
C ASN A 115 8.59 21.36 40.72
N LEU A 116 9.42 22.36 40.38
CA LEU A 116 10.12 23.17 41.36
C LEU A 116 9.19 24.11 42.15
N LEU A 117 8.18 24.71 41.49
CA LEU A 117 7.13 25.46 42.18
C LEU A 117 6.29 24.58 43.09
N ARG A 118 5.99 23.36 42.66
CA ARG A 118 5.28 22.36 43.48
C ARG A 118 6.08 22.00 44.72
N GLN A 119 7.38 21.74 44.57
CA GLN A 119 8.28 21.53 45.71
C GLN A 119 8.32 22.75 46.64
N LEU A 120 8.45 23.95 46.09
CA LEU A 120 8.45 25.19 46.85
C LEU A 120 7.14 25.38 47.62
N PHE A 121 5.99 25.09 47.00
CA PHE A 121 4.67 25.16 47.60
C PHE A 121 4.53 24.22 48.80
N TYR A 122 4.79 22.92 48.63
CA TYR A 122 4.61 21.95 49.72
C TYR A 122 5.56 22.20 50.88
N VAL A 123 6.82 22.54 50.59
CA VAL A 123 7.80 22.90 51.63
C VAL A 123 7.37 24.16 52.38
N SER A 124 6.92 25.19 51.65
CA SER A 124 6.49 26.45 52.27
C SER A 124 5.24 26.27 53.13
N ALA A 125 4.25 25.51 52.63
CA ALA A 125 3.04 25.21 53.38
C ALA A 125 3.35 24.41 54.67
N PHE A 126 4.26 23.44 54.59
CA PHE A 126 4.72 22.68 55.75
C PHE A 126 5.39 23.60 56.79
N MET A 127 6.32 24.46 56.37
CA MET A 127 7.00 25.39 57.27
C MET A 127 6.06 26.38 57.95
N VAL A 128 5.03 26.86 57.24
CA VAL A 128 4.04 27.73 57.86
C VAL A 128 3.23 26.97 58.90
N ASN A 129 2.73 25.78 58.55
CA ASN A 129 1.88 24.97 59.43
C ASN A 129 2.59 24.51 60.72
N GLU A 130 3.87 24.14 60.65
CA GLU A 130 4.64 23.73 61.82
C GLU A 130 4.93 24.87 62.82
N PHE A 131 4.85 26.12 62.36
CA PHE A 131 5.16 27.30 63.17
C PHE A 131 3.96 28.23 63.34
N VAL A 132 2.74 27.70 63.14
CA VAL A 132 1.46 28.42 63.26
C VAL A 132 1.34 29.20 64.57
N ASP A 133 1.81 28.65 65.68
CA ASP A 133 1.81 29.30 67.00
C ASP A 133 2.66 30.59 67.04
N SER A 134 3.58 30.79 66.09
CA SER A 134 4.43 31.97 65.99
C SER A 134 3.73 33.17 65.34
N PHE A 135 2.55 32.96 64.74
CA PHE A 135 1.87 33.90 63.85
C PHE A 135 0.39 34.19 64.21
N ASP A 136 -0.09 33.68 65.35
CA ASP A 136 -1.46 33.86 65.86
C ASP A 136 -2.54 33.50 64.81
N GLN A 137 -2.29 32.43 64.05
CA GLN A 137 -3.11 31.99 62.92
C GLN A 137 -3.70 30.60 63.12
N LYS A 138 -4.74 30.26 62.35
CA LYS A 138 -5.25 28.89 62.26
C LYS A 138 -4.41 28.09 61.27
N ALA A 139 -4.19 26.81 61.54
CA ALA A 139 -3.51 25.90 60.62
C ALA A 139 -4.14 25.97 59.21
N ILE A 140 -3.29 26.07 58.19
CA ILE A 140 -3.70 26.19 56.80
C ILE A 140 -4.01 24.78 56.29
N ALA A 141 -5.20 24.58 55.72
CA ALA A 141 -5.51 23.35 55.00
C ALA A 141 -4.55 23.22 53.81
N PHE A 142 -3.81 22.11 53.72
CA PHE A 142 -2.99 21.79 52.55
C PHE A 142 -3.92 21.56 51.36
N GLY A 143 -4.16 22.60 50.56
CA GLY A 143 -4.75 22.44 49.24
C GLY A 143 -3.75 21.83 48.26
N ASP A 144 -4.24 21.21 47.19
CA ASP A 144 -3.37 20.72 46.12
C ASP A 144 -2.76 21.86 45.33
N PHE A 145 -1.49 21.71 44.95
CA PHE A 145 -0.82 22.64 44.05
C PHE A 145 -1.53 22.62 42.69
N LYS A 146 -2.09 23.77 42.28
CA LYS A 146 -2.85 23.86 41.03
C LYS A 146 -1.90 24.05 39.86
N GLU A 147 -1.69 22.98 39.09
CA GLU A 147 -0.78 23.00 37.93
C GLU A 147 -1.43 23.54 36.65
N THR A 148 -2.75 23.36 36.49
CA THR A 148 -3.53 23.71 35.30
C THR A 148 -3.26 25.11 34.74
N PRO A 149 -3.17 26.18 35.57
CA PRO A 149 -2.94 27.53 35.07
C PRO A 149 -1.56 27.74 34.43
N TYR A 150 -0.57 26.90 34.75
CA TYR A 150 0.75 26.95 34.12
C TYR A 150 0.78 26.20 32.78
N PHE A 151 -0.09 25.20 32.60
CA PHE A 151 -0.25 24.46 31.34
C PHE A 151 -1.08 25.21 30.29
N GLU A 152 -2.06 26.02 30.71
CA GLU A 152 -2.86 26.86 29.79
C GLU A 152 -2.00 27.84 28.97
N ASN A 153 -0.81 28.20 29.48
CA ASN A 153 0.18 29.01 28.77
C ASN A 153 1.02 28.24 27.73
N ILE A 154 0.98 26.91 27.69
CA ILE A 154 1.66 26.09 26.64
C ILE A 154 0.92 26.18 25.30
N SER A 155 -0.32 26.69 25.30
CA SER A 155 -1.00 27.12 24.06
C SER A 155 -0.20 28.17 23.26
N SER A 156 0.84 28.76 23.86
CA SER A 156 1.82 29.61 23.17
C SER A 156 2.87 28.86 22.33
N ASN A 157 2.99 27.53 22.39
CA ASN A 157 3.85 26.80 21.45
C ASN A 157 3.30 26.80 20.01
N ILE A 158 2.01 27.11 19.83
CA ILE A 158 1.45 27.43 18.51
C ILE A 158 1.88 28.83 18.07
N LYS A 159 2.24 29.75 19.00
CA LYS A 159 2.72 31.10 18.62
C LYS A 159 4.11 31.08 18.02
N GLU A 160 5.00 30.15 18.37
CA GLU A 160 6.31 30.04 17.69
C GLU A 160 6.18 29.55 16.24
N ILE A 161 5.09 28.84 15.90
CA ILE A 161 4.73 28.49 14.52
C ILE A 161 4.07 29.70 13.79
N VAL A 162 3.52 30.67 14.53
CA VAL A 162 2.72 31.79 14.00
C VAL A 162 3.48 33.13 13.97
N GLU A 163 4.53 33.33 14.75
CA GLU A 163 5.32 34.57 14.77
C GLU A 163 6.76 34.31 14.27
N GLU A 164 7.06 34.75 13.04
CA GLU A 164 8.42 34.78 12.50
C GLU A 164 9.35 35.56 13.45
N LYS A 165 10.33 34.88 14.07
CA LYS A 165 11.67 35.48 14.34
C LYS A 165 12.79 34.46 14.28
N GLY A 166 13.84 34.82 13.54
CA GLY A 166 15.07 34.05 13.43
C GLY A 166 16.11 34.39 14.50
N SER A 167 16.86 33.34 14.88
CA SER A 167 18.26 33.27 15.36
C SER A 167 18.46 31.77 15.67
N ASP A 168 19.43 31.00 15.16
CA ASP A 168 20.84 31.27 14.99
C ASP A 168 21.43 30.51 13.79
N LYS A 169 22.64 30.93 13.40
CA LYS A 169 23.43 30.41 12.27
C LYS A 169 23.91 28.97 12.56
N HIS A 170 23.29 27.97 11.93
CA HIS A 170 23.95 26.85 11.25
C HIS A 170 23.00 25.75 10.71
N ASP A 171 21.69 25.83 10.96
CA ASP A 171 20.72 24.89 10.38
C ASP A 171 20.19 25.37 9.02
N ASP A 172 20.05 24.45 8.06
CA ASP A 172 19.36 24.70 6.80
C ASP A 172 17.96 25.24 7.10
N LYS A 173 17.69 26.50 6.73
CA LYS A 173 16.42 27.22 6.99
C LYS A 173 15.17 26.59 6.33
N LEU A 174 15.32 25.46 5.67
CA LEU A 174 14.31 24.79 4.84
C LEU A 174 13.48 23.76 5.61
N ILE A 175 13.97 23.26 6.76
CA ILE A 175 13.36 22.17 7.53
C ILE A 175 13.26 22.58 9.00
N LEU A 176 12.03 22.74 9.51
CA LEU A 176 11.79 22.91 10.96
C LEU A 176 11.31 21.59 11.57
N ILE A 177 11.83 21.22 12.74
CA ILE A 177 11.47 19.98 13.44
C ILE A 177 10.87 20.30 14.81
N ASP A 178 9.58 20.02 14.97
CA ASP A 178 8.84 20.22 16.23
C ASP A 178 8.31 18.91 16.81
N LYS A 179 8.22 18.83 18.14
CA LYS A 179 7.57 17.71 18.84
C LYS A 179 6.18 18.12 19.31
N LEU A 180 5.15 17.53 18.72
CA LEU A 180 3.76 17.84 19.04
C LEU A 180 3.02 16.61 19.54
N SER A 181 2.21 16.74 20.60
CA SER A 181 1.29 15.68 20.97
C SER A 181 0.20 15.51 19.90
N ILE A 182 -0.40 14.32 19.82
CA ILE A 182 -1.50 14.08 18.89
C ILE A 182 -2.63 15.11 19.10
N ALA A 183 -2.97 15.42 20.36
CA ALA A 183 -4.01 16.40 20.69
C ALA A 183 -3.70 17.79 20.17
N ASP A 184 -2.48 18.29 20.39
CA ASP A 184 -2.12 19.67 20.07
C ASP A 184 -2.14 19.94 18.56
N LEU A 185 -1.91 18.88 17.77
CA LEU A 185 -2.00 18.92 16.32
C LEU A 185 -3.42 18.67 15.80
N LEU A 186 -4.04 17.54 16.17
CA LEU A 186 -5.31 17.11 15.58
C LEU A 186 -6.54 17.83 16.17
N LEU A 187 -6.56 18.07 17.48
CA LEU A 187 -7.75 18.62 18.16
C LEU A 187 -7.78 20.15 18.19
N ASN A 188 -6.75 20.79 17.63
CA ASN A 188 -6.69 22.24 17.54
C ASN A 188 -7.70 22.78 16.51
N LYS A 189 -8.65 23.60 16.97
CA LYS A 189 -9.70 24.20 16.14
C LYS A 189 -9.21 25.14 15.03
N LYS A 190 -7.99 25.65 15.13
CA LYS A 190 -7.38 26.54 14.10
C LYS A 190 -6.61 25.78 13.02
N ILE A 191 -6.46 24.46 13.17
CA ILE A 191 -5.68 23.63 12.25
C ILE A 191 -6.61 22.79 11.40
N PHE A 192 -6.41 22.86 10.09
CA PHE A 192 -7.12 22.08 9.08
C PHE A 192 -6.09 21.26 8.30
N PHE A 193 -6.40 20.01 7.96
CA PHE A 193 -5.50 19.16 7.19
C PHE A 193 -5.88 19.14 5.72
N TYR A 194 -4.87 19.11 4.86
CA TYR A 194 -5.01 18.90 3.43
C TYR A 194 -4.20 17.67 3.02
N ILE A 195 -4.85 16.67 2.46
CA ILE A 195 -4.23 15.48 1.87
C ILE A 195 -4.16 15.74 0.36
N PRO A 196 -2.97 16.05 -0.19
CA PRO A 196 -2.81 16.37 -1.60
C PRO A 196 -3.09 15.19 -2.53
N SER A 197 -3.35 15.49 -3.80
CA SER A 197 -3.69 14.51 -4.83
C SER A 197 -2.67 13.41 -5.10
N TYR A 198 -1.39 13.69 -4.93
CA TYR A 198 -0.31 12.73 -5.14
C TYR A 198 -0.18 11.71 -3.99
N GLN A 199 -0.91 11.90 -2.89
CA GLN A 199 -0.95 10.92 -1.80
C GLN A 199 -1.72 9.67 -2.22
N ARG A 200 -1.28 8.52 -1.70
CA ARG A 200 -2.03 7.26 -1.81
C ARG A 200 -3.25 7.24 -0.88
N SER A 201 -4.15 6.28 -1.12
CA SER A 201 -5.27 5.96 -0.23
C SER A 201 -4.86 5.58 1.20
N TYR A 202 -5.80 5.71 2.13
CA TYR A 202 -5.69 5.07 3.44
C TYR A 202 -5.57 3.54 3.28
N SER A 203 -4.52 2.96 3.85
CA SER A 203 -4.06 1.60 3.59
C SER A 203 -3.59 0.85 4.84
N TRP A 204 -3.64 1.46 6.03
CA TRP A 204 -3.49 0.70 7.27
C TRP A 204 -4.66 -0.26 7.42
N ASN A 205 -4.35 -1.55 7.53
CA ASN A 205 -5.34 -2.59 7.79
C ASN A 205 -5.72 -2.63 9.28
N LYS A 206 -6.67 -3.51 9.61
CA LYS A 206 -7.16 -3.68 10.98
C LYS A 206 -6.05 -4.16 11.91
N GLU A 207 -5.14 -5.03 11.43
CA GLU A 207 -4.07 -5.62 12.22
C GLU A 207 -3.12 -4.53 12.76
N PHE A 208 -2.70 -3.59 11.92
CA PHE A 208 -1.88 -2.45 12.36
C PHE A 208 -2.58 -1.59 13.41
N CYS A 209 -3.89 -1.34 13.26
CA CYS A 209 -4.66 -0.59 14.23
C CYS A 209 -4.82 -1.36 15.55
N GLU A 210 -5.07 -2.66 15.46
CA GLU A 210 -5.21 -3.54 16.61
C GLU A 210 -3.93 -3.58 17.46
N ASP A 211 -2.77 -3.69 16.81
CA ASP A 211 -1.45 -3.61 17.45
C ASP A 211 -1.22 -2.24 18.10
N LEU A 212 -1.60 -1.15 17.43
CA LEU A 212 -1.48 0.20 17.99
C LEU A 212 -2.32 0.35 19.27
N ILE A 213 -3.58 -0.10 19.27
CA ILE A 213 -4.45 -0.03 20.45
C ILE A 213 -3.87 -0.83 21.61
N GLU A 214 -3.36 -2.04 21.36
CA GLU A 214 -2.71 -2.86 22.39
C GLU A 214 -1.48 -2.18 22.98
N ASN A 215 -0.64 -1.58 22.14
CA ASN A 215 0.53 -0.84 22.60
C ASN A 215 0.16 0.38 23.47
N VAL A 216 -0.91 1.11 23.12
CA VAL A 216 -1.41 2.23 23.93
C VAL A 216 -1.90 1.73 25.29
N LEU A 217 -2.67 0.64 25.33
CA LEU A 217 -3.19 0.06 26.57
C LEU A 217 -2.08 -0.49 27.49
N GLN A 218 -1.05 -1.11 26.91
CA GLN A 218 0.09 -1.63 27.67
C GLN A 218 0.95 -0.49 28.24
N ASN A 219 1.31 0.50 27.42
CA ASN A 219 2.23 1.57 27.81
C ASN A 219 1.56 2.65 28.69
N GLY A 220 0.23 2.79 28.64
CA GLY A 220 -0.52 3.71 29.50
C GLY A 220 -0.31 3.47 30.99
N LYS A 221 0.08 2.25 31.38
CA LYS A 221 0.41 1.87 32.76
C LYS A 221 1.72 2.50 33.26
N VAL A 222 2.65 2.80 32.35
CA VAL A 222 3.99 3.35 32.66
C VAL A 222 3.99 4.88 32.55
N ASN A 223 3.03 5.47 31.83
CA ASN A 223 2.82 6.91 31.64
C ASN A 223 4.01 7.68 31.02
N GLU A 224 4.89 6.98 30.32
CA GLU A 224 5.97 7.57 29.53
C GLU A 224 5.47 8.06 28.17
N SER A 225 6.08 9.14 27.66
CA SER A 225 5.79 9.64 26.32
C SER A 225 6.26 8.65 25.25
N GLN A 226 5.40 8.38 24.27
CA GLN A 226 5.66 7.45 23.17
C GLN A 226 5.86 8.22 21.87
N PHE A 227 6.84 7.79 21.09
CA PHE A 227 7.05 8.35 19.77
C PHE A 227 6.13 7.65 18.76
N PHE A 228 5.21 8.39 18.15
CA PHE A 228 4.27 7.81 17.19
C PHE A 228 4.83 7.79 15.75
N GLY A 229 5.77 8.69 15.46
CA GLY A 229 6.44 8.80 14.17
C GLY A 229 6.65 10.24 13.74
N SER A 230 7.24 10.40 12.55
CA SER A 230 7.35 11.69 11.89
C SER A 230 6.14 11.98 10.99
N ILE A 231 5.84 13.26 10.83
CA ILE A 231 4.93 13.78 9.81
C ILE A 231 5.67 14.86 9.02
N ALA A 232 5.56 14.83 7.70
CA ALA A 232 6.13 15.85 6.83
C ALA A 232 5.01 16.74 6.33
N ILE A 233 5.16 18.05 6.49
CA ILE A 233 4.09 19.00 6.24
C ILE A 233 4.57 20.25 5.51
N ILE A 234 3.60 20.98 4.96
CA ILE A 234 3.72 22.39 4.59
C ILE A 234 2.63 23.15 5.33
N ILE A 235 3.00 24.23 6.03
CA ILE A 235 2.06 25.11 6.70
C ILE A 235 1.66 26.26 5.76
N GLU A 236 0.36 26.42 5.56
CA GLU A 236 -0.22 27.44 4.70
C GLU A 236 -1.24 28.29 5.49
N GLU A 237 -1.34 29.57 5.14
CA GLU A 237 -2.44 30.40 5.62
C GLU A 237 -3.77 29.92 5.06
N TRP A 238 -4.80 29.92 5.89
CA TRP A 238 -6.15 29.53 5.53
C TRP A 238 -7.17 30.54 6.05
N LYS A 239 -8.43 30.39 5.62
CA LYS A 239 -9.53 31.31 5.92
C LYS A 239 -9.61 31.63 7.42
N ASP A 240 -9.94 32.87 7.76
CA ASP A 240 -10.22 33.34 9.14
C ASP A 240 -9.07 33.11 10.14
N ASP A 241 -7.83 33.44 9.76
CA ASP A 241 -6.60 33.26 10.56
C ASP A 241 -6.32 31.81 10.98
N ASN A 242 -6.92 30.85 10.27
CA ASN A 242 -6.65 29.43 10.45
C ASN A 242 -5.41 29.01 9.66
N LYS A 243 -4.82 27.86 10.02
CA LYS A 243 -3.74 27.24 9.28
C LYS A 243 -4.22 26.00 8.56
N ARG A 244 -3.79 25.83 7.31
CA ARG A 244 -3.93 24.58 6.57
C ARG A 244 -2.57 23.86 6.57
N ILE A 245 -2.57 22.64 7.09
CA ILE A 245 -1.42 21.73 7.11
C ILE A 245 -1.57 20.79 5.93
N LYS A 246 -0.78 21.01 4.88
CA LYS A 246 -0.67 20.09 3.75
C LYS A 246 0.25 18.93 4.13
N LEU A 247 -0.27 17.71 4.07
CA LEU A 247 0.42 16.49 4.48
C LEU A 247 1.26 15.92 3.32
N ILE A 248 2.59 16.07 3.42
CA ILE A 248 3.55 15.41 2.53
C ILE A 248 3.78 13.96 2.95
N ASP A 249 3.84 13.67 4.26
CA ASP A 249 3.94 12.31 4.78
C ASP A 249 3.27 12.21 6.16
N GLY A 250 2.85 11.01 6.55
CA GLY A 250 2.20 10.75 7.83
C GLY A 250 0.67 10.71 7.76
N GLN A 251 0.08 10.80 6.56
CA GLN A 251 -1.38 10.72 6.37
C GLN A 251 -2.03 9.51 7.05
N GLN A 252 -1.40 8.33 6.99
CA GLN A 252 -1.94 7.10 7.59
C GLN A 252 -2.08 7.24 9.11
N ARG A 253 -1.12 7.91 9.77
CA ARG A 253 -1.12 8.14 11.22
C ARG A 253 -2.20 9.14 11.61
N ILE A 254 -2.29 10.27 10.88
CA ILE A 254 -3.31 11.29 11.10
C ILE A 254 -4.71 10.68 10.96
N THR A 255 -4.97 9.97 9.85
CA THR A 255 -6.26 9.30 9.60
C THR A 255 -6.60 8.30 10.70
N THR A 256 -5.65 7.45 11.10
CA THR A 256 -5.88 6.47 12.18
C THR A 256 -6.22 7.14 13.50
N SER A 257 -5.48 8.19 13.88
CA SER A 257 -5.76 8.93 15.13
C SER A 257 -7.15 9.56 15.14
N LEU A 258 -7.62 10.07 14.00
CA LEU A 258 -8.98 10.60 13.88
C LEU A 258 -10.03 9.50 14.04
N ILE A 259 -9.80 8.32 13.46
CA ILE A 259 -10.68 7.17 13.65
C ILE A 259 -10.72 6.77 15.13
N ILE A 260 -9.57 6.75 15.82
CA ILE A 260 -9.49 6.46 17.26
C ILE A 260 -10.30 7.47 18.07
N PHE A 261 -10.10 8.78 17.86
CA PHE A 261 -10.86 9.80 18.58
C PHE A 261 -12.35 9.77 18.25
N ARG A 262 -12.72 9.38 17.01
CA ARG A 262 -14.11 9.16 16.63
C ARG A 262 -14.74 8.06 17.46
N VAL A 263 -14.08 6.91 17.58
CA VAL A 263 -14.54 5.79 18.40
C VAL A 263 -14.69 6.20 19.86
N ILE A 264 -13.71 6.91 20.43
CA ILE A 264 -13.78 7.41 21.81
C ILE A 264 -15.00 8.33 22.00
N ARG A 265 -15.23 9.26 21.07
CA ARG A 265 -16.42 10.13 21.08
C ARG A 265 -17.71 9.31 21.14
N ASP A 266 -17.80 8.26 20.32
CA ASP A 266 -19.01 7.44 20.21
C ASP A 266 -19.28 6.58 21.43
N LEU A 267 -18.23 6.02 22.03
CA LEU A 267 -18.34 5.28 23.29
C LEU A 267 -18.77 6.21 24.42
N LEU A 268 -18.11 7.37 24.57
CA LEU A 268 -18.40 8.31 25.66
C LEU A 268 -19.78 8.96 25.53
N ILE A 269 -20.26 9.32 24.34
CA ILE A 269 -21.63 9.84 24.15
C ILE A 269 -22.68 8.83 24.63
N ASN A 270 -22.44 7.53 24.41
CA ASN A 270 -23.36 6.47 24.85
C ASN A 270 -23.32 6.23 26.36
N ILE A 271 -22.17 6.46 27.00
CA ILE A 271 -21.97 6.23 28.43
C ILE A 271 -22.39 7.47 29.25
N ASN A 272 -21.82 8.63 28.92
CA ASN A 272 -21.97 9.87 29.66
C ASN A 272 -21.89 11.11 28.74
N GLN A 273 -23.05 11.66 28.38
CA GLN A 273 -23.16 12.82 27.48
C GLN A 273 -22.52 14.11 28.01
N LYS A 274 -22.15 14.18 29.30
CA LYS A 274 -21.53 15.35 29.93
C LYS A 274 -20.02 15.18 30.17
N ASN A 275 -19.41 14.13 29.62
CA ASN A 275 -17.99 13.89 29.77
C ASN A 275 -17.15 15.02 29.14
N LEU A 276 -16.13 15.50 29.86
CA LEU A 276 -15.30 16.64 29.43
C LEU A 276 -14.56 16.38 28.11
N ILE A 277 -14.19 15.12 27.83
CA ILE A 277 -13.53 14.74 26.57
C ILE A 277 -14.41 15.05 25.36
N LEU A 278 -15.74 14.97 25.51
CA LEU A 278 -16.65 15.32 24.43
C LEU A 278 -16.54 16.80 24.04
N GLU A 279 -16.19 17.67 25.00
CA GLU A 279 -15.94 19.08 24.71
C GLU A 279 -14.64 19.30 23.94
N ASP A 280 -13.60 18.50 24.21
CA ASP A 280 -12.33 18.54 23.46
C ASP A 280 -12.52 18.09 22.00
N LEU A 281 -13.41 17.13 21.77
CA LEU A 281 -13.63 16.51 20.46
C LEU A 281 -14.67 17.25 19.59
N LYS A 282 -15.46 18.17 20.18
CA LYS A 282 -16.61 18.81 19.51
C LYS A 282 -16.28 19.60 18.24
N ASP A 283 -15.09 20.19 18.18
CA ASP A 283 -14.64 21.01 17.04
C ASP A 283 -13.98 20.15 15.95
N THR A 284 -13.63 18.91 16.28
CA THR A 284 -12.98 17.96 15.36
C THR A 284 -13.99 17.10 14.62
N PHE A 285 -15.16 16.83 15.23
CA PHE A 285 -16.18 15.97 14.66
C PHE A 285 -17.56 16.59 14.66
N GLY A 286 -18.42 16.09 13.77
CA GLY A 286 -19.81 16.50 13.62
C GLY A 286 -20.04 17.38 12.39
N THR A 287 -21.29 17.81 12.19
CA THR A 287 -21.72 18.47 10.95
C THR A 287 -20.97 19.76 10.63
N LYS A 288 -20.47 20.46 11.66
CA LYS A 288 -19.69 21.70 11.53
C LYS A 288 -18.20 21.44 11.22
N ALA A 289 -17.71 20.22 11.40
CA ALA A 289 -16.31 19.85 11.19
C ALA A 289 -15.99 19.47 9.72
N GLN A 290 -16.88 19.78 8.78
CA GLN A 290 -16.81 19.31 7.38
C GLN A 290 -15.53 19.66 6.62
N TYR A 291 -14.76 20.63 7.11
CA TYR A 291 -13.52 21.08 6.50
C TYR A 291 -12.26 20.65 7.24
N LYS A 292 -12.39 20.00 8.41
CA LYS A 292 -11.26 19.62 9.27
C LYS A 292 -10.18 18.86 8.50
N ILE A 293 -10.60 18.09 7.50
CA ILE A 293 -9.73 17.44 6.51
C ILE A 293 -10.33 17.64 5.13
N ILE A 294 -9.49 18.09 4.21
CA ILE A 294 -9.74 18.11 2.77
C ILE A 294 -8.85 17.02 2.17
N ASN A 295 -9.43 16.10 1.39
CA ASN A 295 -8.70 14.98 0.81
C ASN A 295 -8.90 14.94 -0.70
N ASP A 296 -7.86 15.35 -1.42
CA ASP A 296 -7.86 15.46 -2.87
C ASP A 296 -7.05 14.32 -3.53
N SER A 297 -6.66 13.29 -2.76
CA SER A 297 -5.98 12.07 -3.25
C SER A 297 -6.74 11.35 -4.39
N GLY A 298 -8.02 11.66 -4.57
CA GLY A 298 -8.88 11.11 -5.61
C GLY A 298 -9.56 9.81 -5.28
N ASN A 299 -9.29 9.27 -4.10
CA ASN A 299 -9.88 8.03 -3.67
C ASN A 299 -11.16 8.32 -2.90
N TYR A 300 -12.22 8.60 -3.66
CA TYR A 300 -13.51 8.98 -3.12
C TYR A 300 -14.02 7.97 -2.09
N ILE A 301 -13.88 6.66 -2.29
CA ILE A 301 -14.50 5.69 -1.35
C ILE A 301 -13.85 5.70 0.05
N GLU A 302 -12.52 5.66 0.17
CA GLU A 302 -11.83 5.75 1.48
C GLU A 302 -11.95 7.16 2.07
N GLY A 303 -11.81 8.20 1.23
CA GLY A 303 -11.94 9.60 1.65
C GLY A 303 -13.35 9.93 2.13
N ASP A 304 -14.38 9.45 1.44
CA ASP A 304 -15.79 9.59 1.78
C ASP A 304 -16.11 8.80 3.03
N ALA A 305 -15.59 7.57 3.18
CA ALA A 305 -15.75 6.81 4.42
C ALA A 305 -15.21 7.58 5.62
N LEU A 306 -14.00 8.15 5.52
CA LEU A 306 -13.41 8.99 6.56
C LEU A 306 -14.21 10.27 6.79
N LYS A 307 -14.64 10.95 5.72
CA LYS A 307 -15.44 12.18 5.80
C LYS A 307 -16.78 11.94 6.47
N GLU A 308 -17.44 10.83 6.16
CA GLU A 308 -18.69 10.41 6.80
C GLU A 308 -18.45 10.05 8.26
N LEU A 309 -17.37 9.32 8.59
CA LEU A 309 -16.98 9.13 9.98
C LEU A 309 -16.79 10.47 10.70
N ILE A 310 -16.15 11.47 10.08
CA ILE A 310 -15.91 12.76 10.73
C ILE A 310 -17.18 13.59 10.91
N LYS A 311 -17.99 13.71 9.85
CA LYS A 311 -19.15 14.63 9.79
C LYS A 311 -20.36 14.13 10.59
N TYR A 312 -20.49 12.84 10.80
CA TYR A 312 -21.73 12.26 11.31
C TYR A 312 -21.97 12.62 12.78
N ASP A 313 -23.10 13.29 13.08
CA ASP A 313 -23.45 13.74 14.44
C ASP A 313 -24.05 12.61 15.30
N LYS A 314 -24.68 11.60 14.70
CA LYS A 314 -25.25 10.46 15.45
C LYS A 314 -24.15 9.46 15.83
N VAL A 315 -24.42 8.62 16.82
CA VAL A 315 -23.50 7.57 17.29
C VAL A 315 -23.51 6.39 16.30
N PRO A 316 -22.45 6.10 15.53
CA PRO A 316 -22.47 5.16 14.42
C PRO A 316 -21.84 3.81 14.74
N TYR A 317 -22.18 3.18 15.86
CA TYR A 317 -22.06 1.72 15.93
C TYR A 317 -23.46 1.09 15.94
N ASP A 318 -23.90 0.73 14.74
CA ASP A 318 -24.95 -0.25 14.53
C ASP A 318 -24.52 -1.11 13.34
N GLU A 319 -24.22 -2.39 13.58
CA GLU A 319 -23.84 -3.36 12.53
C GLU A 319 -24.90 -3.44 11.41
N LYS A 320 -26.15 -3.10 11.73
CA LYS A 320 -27.30 -3.05 10.82
C LYS A 320 -27.50 -1.69 10.16
N SER A 321 -26.67 -0.68 10.47
CA SER A 321 -26.76 0.65 9.88
C SER A 321 -26.67 0.58 8.36
N GLN A 322 -27.75 0.96 7.68
CA GLN A 322 -27.78 1.06 6.22
C GLN A 322 -26.91 2.21 5.72
N TYR A 323 -26.60 3.21 6.56
CA TYR A 323 -25.88 4.42 6.21
C TYR A 323 -24.43 4.14 5.77
N PHE A 324 -23.71 3.30 6.54
CA PHE A 324 -22.32 2.95 6.24
C PHE A 324 -22.17 1.70 5.38
N LYS A 325 -23.28 1.14 4.90
CA LYS A 325 -23.28 -0.02 3.99
C LYS A 325 -22.36 0.16 2.77
N PRO A 326 -22.29 1.34 2.11
CA PRO A 326 -21.37 1.56 0.99
C PRO A 326 -19.88 1.46 1.38
N PHE A 327 -19.55 1.76 2.63
CA PHE A 327 -18.18 1.87 3.11
C PHE A 327 -17.67 0.63 3.85
N LYS A 328 -18.49 -0.42 4.02
CA LYS A 328 -18.11 -1.63 4.79
C LYS A 328 -16.82 -2.31 4.33
N LYS A 329 -16.43 -2.10 3.06
CA LYS A 329 -15.21 -2.67 2.48
C LYS A 329 -13.97 -1.79 2.68
N THR A 330 -14.14 -0.53 3.08
CA THR A 330 -13.03 0.40 3.28
C THR A 330 -12.22 0.06 4.51
N ASN A 331 -10.91 0.32 4.46
CA ASN A 331 -10.02 0.24 5.61
C ASN A 331 -10.44 1.22 6.70
N ALA A 332 -10.87 2.44 6.34
CA ALA A 332 -11.38 3.40 7.32
C ALA A 332 -12.53 2.81 8.16
N TRP A 333 -13.52 2.17 7.53
CA TRP A 333 -14.63 1.54 8.23
C TRP A 333 -14.21 0.28 8.99
N LYS A 334 -13.43 -0.62 8.37
CA LYS A 334 -12.92 -1.85 9.00
C LYS A 334 -12.16 -1.52 10.30
N ASN A 335 -11.33 -0.48 10.27
CA ASN A 335 -10.55 -0.06 11.43
C ASN A 335 -11.41 0.64 12.48
N TYR A 336 -12.36 1.50 12.09
CA TYR A 336 -13.34 2.04 13.02
C TYR A 336 -14.07 0.93 13.79
N THR A 337 -14.57 -0.09 13.09
CA THR A 337 -15.29 -1.21 13.73
C THR A 337 -14.39 -2.03 14.65
N SER A 338 -13.17 -2.37 14.22
CA SER A 338 -12.24 -3.16 15.05
C SER A 338 -11.81 -2.40 16.32
N ILE A 339 -11.49 -1.10 16.19
CA ILE A 339 -11.11 -0.26 17.34
C ILE A 339 -12.30 -0.09 18.29
N PHE A 340 -13.51 0.11 17.76
CA PHE A 340 -14.73 0.16 18.57
C PHE A 340 -14.93 -1.15 19.35
N ASP A 341 -14.79 -2.30 18.69
CA ASP A 341 -14.94 -3.61 19.32
C ASP A 341 -13.91 -3.89 20.42
N LYS A 342 -12.69 -3.38 20.30
CA LYS A 342 -11.69 -3.45 21.37
C LYS A 342 -12.00 -2.52 22.53
N LEU A 343 -12.28 -1.24 22.25
CA LEU A 343 -12.44 -0.22 23.29
C LEU A 343 -13.79 -0.29 24.03
N LYS A 344 -14.84 -0.86 23.42
CA LYS A 344 -16.15 -1.05 24.09
C LYS A 344 -16.10 -2.00 25.29
N LEU A 345 -15.03 -2.79 25.43
CA LEU A 345 -14.82 -3.71 26.54
C LEU A 345 -14.31 -2.99 27.81
N LEU A 346 -13.87 -1.74 27.67
CA LEU A 346 -13.35 -0.91 28.75
C LEU A 346 -14.47 -0.13 29.44
N ASN A 347 -14.28 0.18 30.72
CA ASN A 347 -15.16 1.09 31.45
C ASN A 347 -14.86 2.57 31.14
N GLU A 348 -15.70 3.50 31.63
CA GLU A 348 -15.53 4.94 31.36
C GLU A 348 -14.15 5.47 31.76
N GLU A 349 -13.68 5.16 32.98
CA GLU A 349 -12.38 5.62 33.51
C GLU A 349 -11.20 5.07 32.69
N GLU A 350 -11.30 3.82 32.22
CA GLU A 350 -10.28 3.21 31.34
C GLU A 350 -10.26 3.87 29.96
N ILE A 351 -11.42 4.23 29.40
CA ILE A 351 -11.52 4.96 28.13
C ILE A 351 -10.95 6.38 28.28
N GLU A 352 -11.23 7.06 29.40
CA GLU A 352 -10.65 8.36 29.72
C GLU A 352 -9.14 8.28 29.85
N GLY A 353 -8.63 7.29 30.59
CA GLY A 353 -7.20 7.04 30.74
C GLY A 353 -6.52 6.76 29.40
N PHE A 354 -7.14 5.93 28.55
CA PHE A 354 -6.69 5.69 27.19
C PHE A 354 -6.63 7.00 26.37
N TYR A 355 -7.70 7.80 26.41
CA TYR A 355 -7.77 9.08 25.70
C TYR A 355 -6.64 10.00 26.12
N TYR A 356 -6.49 10.29 27.42
CA TYR A 356 -5.47 11.23 27.89
C TYR A 356 -4.05 10.76 27.56
N TYR A 357 -3.80 9.45 27.71
CA TYR A 357 -2.51 8.88 27.36
C TYR A 357 -2.23 9.00 25.85
N TYR A 358 -3.15 8.55 25.00
CA TYR A 358 -2.97 8.64 23.55
C TYR A 358 -2.89 10.10 23.06
N ALA A 359 -3.78 10.97 23.53
CA ALA A 359 -3.88 12.35 23.11
C ALA A 359 -2.66 13.18 23.50
N LYS A 360 -2.10 12.98 24.72
CA LYS A 360 -1.05 13.85 25.29
C LYS A 360 0.33 13.23 25.37
N LYS A 361 0.45 11.90 25.40
CA LYS A 361 1.74 11.20 25.54
C LYS A 361 2.27 10.60 24.25
N TYR A 362 1.42 10.37 23.24
CA TYR A 362 1.91 10.05 21.90
C TYR A 362 2.32 11.34 21.18
N ILE A 363 3.55 11.36 20.67
CA ILE A 363 4.20 12.55 20.12
C ILE A 363 4.61 12.29 18.66
N PHE A 364 4.28 13.25 17.80
CA PHE A 364 4.80 13.36 16.44
C PHE A 364 6.08 14.18 16.40
N SER A 365 7.01 13.80 15.51
CA SER A 365 8.05 14.69 15.00
C SER A 365 7.52 15.37 13.74
N CYS A 366 7.09 16.61 13.87
CA CYS A 366 6.60 17.43 12.77
C CYS A 366 7.77 18.03 12.00
N ILE A 367 7.79 17.84 10.68
CA ILE A 367 8.85 18.32 9.80
C ILE A 367 8.20 19.27 8.78
N ASP A 368 8.40 20.58 8.95
CA ASP A 368 7.87 21.61 8.04
C ASP A 368 8.87 21.92 6.92
N PHE A 369 8.45 21.69 5.68
CA PHE A 369 9.27 21.88 4.48
C PHE A 369 8.93 23.21 3.79
N LYS A 370 9.86 24.16 3.82
CA LYS A 370 9.65 25.48 3.21
C LYS A 370 9.83 25.45 1.68
N LYS A 371 8.72 25.21 0.99
CA LYS A 371 8.33 25.56 -0.40
C LYS A 371 9.27 25.15 -1.56
N ASN A 372 8.95 24.02 -2.21
CA ASN A 372 8.85 23.82 -3.68
C ASN A 372 8.09 22.49 -3.97
N ARG A 373 7.25 22.43 -5.02
CA ARG A 373 6.43 21.25 -5.39
C ARG A 373 7.27 20.04 -5.81
N GLU A 374 8.38 20.27 -6.52
CA GLU A 374 9.30 19.21 -6.93
C GLU A 374 9.96 18.55 -5.71
N GLN A 375 10.38 19.38 -4.74
CA GLN A 375 10.93 18.92 -3.48
C GLN A 375 9.88 18.17 -2.65
N GLU A 376 8.64 18.65 -2.61
CA GLU A 376 7.53 17.98 -1.93
C GLU A 376 7.32 16.54 -2.41
N MET A 377 7.35 16.30 -3.72
CA MET A 377 7.21 14.94 -4.27
C MET A 377 8.45 14.08 -4.01
N GLU A 378 9.66 14.65 -4.10
CA GLU A 378 10.90 13.93 -3.75
C GLU A 378 10.92 13.53 -2.26
N ILE A 379 10.49 14.44 -1.38
CA ILE A 379 10.37 14.19 0.06
C ILE A 379 9.36 13.07 0.33
N PHE A 380 8.20 13.11 -0.33
CA PHE A 380 7.18 12.06 -0.22
C PHE A 380 7.72 10.68 -0.58
N GLU A 381 8.42 10.56 -1.72
CA GLU A 381 9.03 9.30 -2.17
C GLU A 381 10.11 8.80 -1.20
N ASN A 382 10.97 9.69 -0.71
CA ASN A 382 12.08 9.36 0.18
C ASN A 382 11.64 9.00 1.61
N LEU A 383 10.59 9.64 2.15
CA LEU A 383 10.10 9.36 3.51
C LEU A 383 9.29 8.06 3.57
N ASN A 384 8.48 7.78 2.55
CA ASN A 384 7.68 6.55 2.50
C ASN A 384 8.52 5.28 2.35
N SER A 385 9.80 5.39 1.98
CA SER A 385 10.72 4.24 1.89
C SER A 385 11.00 3.58 3.26
N LYS A 386 10.58 4.18 4.38
CA LYS A 386 10.77 3.65 5.75
C LYS A 386 9.47 3.20 6.43
N GLY A 387 8.31 3.43 5.82
CA GLY A 387 6.98 3.06 6.33
C GLY A 387 6.31 1.98 5.49
N MET A 388 4.98 2.04 5.32
CA MET A 388 4.33 1.22 4.30
C MET A 388 4.79 1.67 2.91
N GLU A 389 5.36 0.77 2.13
CA GLU A 389 5.88 1.10 0.80
C GLU A 389 4.80 1.61 -0.16
N LEU A 390 5.15 2.59 -0.99
CA LEU A 390 4.33 3.06 -2.10
C LEU A 390 4.22 2.01 -3.19
N SER A 391 3.06 1.94 -3.85
CA SER A 391 2.91 1.11 -5.03
C SER A 391 3.69 1.74 -6.20
N ILE A 392 4.06 0.94 -7.21
CA ILE A 392 4.67 1.49 -8.42
C ILE A 392 3.71 2.43 -9.16
N MET A 393 2.40 2.19 -9.06
CA MET A 393 1.37 3.04 -9.68
C MET A 393 1.29 4.39 -8.96
N ASP A 394 1.42 4.43 -7.62
CA ASP A 394 1.53 5.67 -6.86
C ASP A 394 2.72 6.51 -7.33
N LEU A 395 3.89 5.88 -7.51
CA LEU A 395 5.08 6.56 -8.02
C LEU A 395 4.89 7.06 -9.46
N CYS A 396 4.24 6.26 -10.32
CA CYS A 396 3.95 6.66 -11.70
C CYS A 396 2.94 7.81 -11.76
N LYS A 397 1.95 7.86 -10.84
CA LYS A 397 1.01 8.97 -10.69
C LYS A 397 1.76 10.28 -10.44
N ASN A 398 2.70 10.27 -9.50
CA ASN A 398 3.52 11.44 -9.18
C ASN A 398 4.33 11.90 -10.38
N ALA A 399 5.01 10.97 -11.06
CA ALA A 399 5.76 11.25 -12.27
C ALA A 399 4.91 11.90 -13.37
N LEU A 400 3.66 11.45 -13.55
CA LEU A 400 2.73 12.03 -14.51
C LEU A 400 2.26 13.44 -14.08
N PHE A 401 2.01 13.66 -12.79
CA PHE A 401 1.54 14.95 -12.27
C PHE A 401 2.62 16.03 -12.34
N LEU A 402 3.90 15.66 -12.19
CA LEU A 402 5.04 16.57 -12.40
C LEU A 402 5.19 17.04 -13.84
N LYS A 403 4.62 16.32 -14.81
CA LYS A 403 4.64 16.75 -16.21
C LYS A 403 3.65 17.85 -16.54
N ILE A 404 2.68 18.12 -15.67
CA ILE A 404 1.61 19.11 -15.87
C ILE A 404 2.11 20.48 -15.44
N ASP A 405 1.79 21.52 -16.22
CA ASP A 405 2.07 22.91 -15.84
C ASP A 405 1.51 23.21 -14.44
N LYS A 406 2.29 23.95 -13.65
CA LYS A 406 1.97 24.21 -12.24
C LYS A 406 0.62 24.89 -12.08
N LYS A 407 0.31 25.89 -12.92
CA LYS A 407 -0.94 26.65 -12.83
C LYS A 407 -2.13 25.77 -13.19
N ASP A 408 -2.02 25.02 -14.29
CA ASP A 408 -3.06 24.10 -14.73
C ASP A 408 -3.35 23.03 -13.67
N PHE A 409 -2.31 22.51 -13.01
CA PHE A 409 -2.47 21.56 -11.91
C PHE A 409 -3.20 22.15 -10.72
N GLU A 410 -2.80 23.34 -10.25
CA GLU A 410 -3.41 23.99 -9.10
C GLU A 410 -4.87 24.38 -9.36
N GLU A 411 -5.22 24.76 -10.60
CA GLU A 411 -6.60 25.14 -10.96
C GLU A 411 -7.52 23.92 -11.21
N HIS A 412 -6.97 22.75 -11.57
CA HIS A 412 -7.74 21.59 -12.04
C HIS A 412 -7.33 20.26 -11.39
N GLU A 413 -6.79 20.31 -10.16
CA GLU A 413 -6.29 19.14 -9.42
C GLU A 413 -7.31 17.99 -9.38
N ASP A 414 -8.57 18.29 -9.02
CA ASP A 414 -9.66 17.31 -8.98
C ASP A 414 -9.90 16.60 -10.32
N LEU A 415 -9.90 17.35 -11.42
CA LEU A 415 -10.12 16.80 -12.75
C LEU A 415 -8.96 15.89 -13.16
N ILE A 416 -7.72 16.32 -12.92
CA ILE A 416 -6.50 15.56 -13.22
C ILE A 416 -6.51 14.22 -12.50
N VAL A 417 -6.87 14.25 -11.22
CA VAL A 417 -6.95 13.06 -10.38
C VAL A 417 -8.05 12.10 -10.85
N ASN A 418 -9.22 12.63 -11.20
CA ASN A 418 -10.31 11.86 -11.77
C ASN A 418 -9.89 11.16 -13.07
N LEU A 419 -9.23 11.88 -13.96
CA LEU A 419 -8.73 11.34 -15.23
C LEU A 419 -7.70 10.22 -15.00
N PHE A 420 -6.79 10.39 -14.03
CA PHE A 420 -5.85 9.35 -13.65
C PHE A 420 -6.57 8.10 -13.13
N ASN A 421 -7.44 8.25 -12.14
CA ASN A 421 -8.13 7.12 -11.51
C ASN A 421 -9.03 6.38 -12.50
N LYS A 422 -9.77 7.12 -13.34
CA LYS A 422 -10.59 6.52 -14.39
C LYS A 422 -9.77 5.65 -15.34
N ASN A 423 -8.53 6.03 -15.65
CA ASN A 423 -7.70 5.32 -16.64
C ASN A 423 -6.81 4.23 -16.04
N LEU A 424 -6.27 4.42 -14.83
CA LEU A 424 -5.21 3.57 -14.26
C LEU A 424 -5.51 2.96 -12.89
N ASN A 425 -6.71 3.15 -12.33
CA ASN A 425 -7.10 2.48 -11.10
C ASN A 425 -7.71 1.10 -11.40
N ILE A 426 -7.14 0.04 -10.80
CA ILE A 426 -7.65 -1.34 -10.92
C ILE A 426 -9.08 -1.43 -10.39
N SER A 427 -9.42 -0.71 -9.32
CA SER A 427 -10.73 -0.80 -8.67
C SER A 427 -11.87 -0.27 -9.54
N GLU A 428 -11.58 0.67 -10.45
CA GLU A 428 -12.53 1.07 -11.50
C GLU A 428 -12.84 -0.07 -12.48
N TYR A 429 -11.96 -1.06 -12.57
CA TYR A 429 -12.15 -2.29 -13.35
C TYR A 429 -12.80 -3.42 -12.52
N GLU A 430 -12.61 -3.41 -11.19
CA GLU A 430 -13.18 -4.37 -10.22
C GLU A 430 -14.70 -4.25 -10.06
N ASN A 431 -15.30 -3.08 -10.31
CA ASN A 431 -16.77 -2.91 -10.33
C ASN A 431 -17.48 -3.83 -11.34
N ARG A 432 -16.72 -4.53 -12.19
CA ARG A 432 -17.19 -5.56 -13.12
C ARG A 432 -16.81 -7.01 -12.70
N LEU A 433 -16.16 -7.23 -11.55
CA LEU A 433 -15.75 -8.55 -11.03
C LEU A 433 -16.78 -9.10 -10.02
N PRO A 434 -16.98 -10.43 -9.93
CA PRO A 434 -17.81 -11.04 -8.89
C PRO A 434 -17.12 -10.97 -7.52
N SER A 435 -17.64 -10.14 -6.63
CA SER A 435 -17.68 -10.24 -5.14
C SER A 435 -16.41 -10.50 -4.29
N GLU A 436 -15.26 -10.89 -4.82
CA GLU A 436 -14.02 -11.06 -4.05
C GLU A 436 -13.09 -9.86 -4.22
N GLU A 437 -12.74 -9.23 -3.10
CA GLU A 437 -11.76 -8.14 -3.02
C GLU A 437 -10.39 -8.68 -3.44
N ILE A 438 -9.71 -8.01 -4.39
CA ILE A 438 -8.35 -8.40 -4.75
C ILE A 438 -7.45 -8.01 -3.59
N GLU A 439 -6.76 -8.99 -2.99
CA GLU A 439 -5.76 -8.72 -1.96
C GLU A 439 -4.73 -7.68 -2.42
N ASP A 440 -4.36 -6.74 -1.55
CA ASP A 440 -3.44 -5.64 -1.87
C ASP A 440 -2.11 -6.12 -2.48
N ASN A 441 -1.57 -7.26 -2.03
CA ASN A 441 -0.34 -7.83 -2.58
C ASN A 441 -0.52 -8.22 -4.06
N LYS A 442 -1.67 -8.78 -4.41
CA LYS A 442 -1.99 -9.16 -5.78
C LYS A 442 -2.26 -7.92 -6.64
N LYS A 443 -2.88 -6.88 -6.07
CA LYS A 443 -3.03 -5.58 -6.74
C LYS A 443 -1.67 -4.99 -7.13
N ARG A 444 -0.71 -4.99 -6.20
CA ARG A 444 0.67 -4.53 -6.46
C ARG A 444 1.36 -5.34 -7.56
N GLU A 445 1.20 -6.67 -7.56
CA GLU A 445 1.74 -7.54 -8.60
C GLU A 445 1.20 -7.20 -10.00
N ILE A 446 -0.10 -6.90 -10.08
CA ILE A 446 -0.79 -6.49 -11.32
C ILE A 446 -0.22 -5.16 -11.81
N GLU A 447 -0.10 -4.17 -10.93
CA GLU A 447 0.45 -2.85 -11.26
C GLU A 447 1.91 -2.94 -11.74
N GLU A 448 2.76 -3.68 -11.03
CA GLU A 448 4.16 -3.92 -11.40
C GLU A 448 4.29 -4.65 -12.73
N SER A 449 3.45 -5.67 -12.96
CA SER A 449 3.42 -6.42 -14.21
C SER A 449 2.97 -5.55 -15.39
N PHE A 450 1.99 -4.68 -15.19
CA PHE A 450 1.55 -3.73 -16.21
C PHE A 450 2.65 -2.73 -16.55
N ILE A 451 3.21 -2.03 -15.55
CA ILE A 451 4.23 -1.00 -15.77
C ILE A 451 5.45 -1.60 -16.47
N TYR A 452 5.90 -2.79 -16.05
CA TYR A 452 6.97 -3.51 -16.73
C TYR A 452 6.63 -3.79 -18.21
N THR A 453 5.43 -4.31 -18.47
CA THR A 453 4.95 -4.62 -19.83
C THR A 453 4.91 -3.38 -20.71
N TYR A 454 4.39 -2.26 -20.17
CA TYR A 454 4.29 -0.99 -20.86
C TYR A 454 5.67 -0.40 -21.17
N ILE A 455 6.62 -0.43 -20.22
CA ILE A 455 8.00 0.02 -20.44
C ILE A 455 8.67 -0.77 -21.57
N VAL A 456 8.53 -2.11 -21.57
CA VAL A 456 9.09 -2.96 -22.63
C VAL A 456 8.52 -2.59 -23.99
N TYR A 457 7.21 -2.37 -24.07
CA TYR A 457 6.53 -1.93 -25.28
C TYR A 457 7.01 -0.53 -25.74
N ALA A 458 7.01 0.46 -24.84
CA ALA A 458 7.26 1.85 -25.15
C ALA A 458 8.73 2.14 -25.49
N LEU A 459 9.67 1.57 -24.72
CA LEU A 459 11.10 1.82 -24.93
C LEU A 459 11.77 0.80 -25.88
N LYS A 460 11.14 -0.35 -26.16
CA LYS A 460 11.68 -1.42 -27.00
C LYS A 460 13.10 -1.85 -26.57
N THR A 461 13.28 -2.06 -25.27
CA THR A 461 14.57 -2.45 -24.66
C THR A 461 14.37 -3.42 -23.48
N ASP A 462 15.33 -4.35 -23.35
CA ASP A 462 15.39 -5.35 -22.28
C ASP A 462 16.36 -4.92 -21.16
N LYS A 463 16.78 -3.65 -21.13
CA LYS A 463 17.66 -3.09 -20.07
C LYS A 463 16.97 -3.03 -18.69
N HIS A 464 15.69 -3.36 -18.61
CA HIS A 464 14.83 -3.19 -17.43
C HIS A 464 14.63 -4.50 -16.65
N LYS A 465 15.54 -5.47 -16.75
CA LYS A 465 15.43 -6.80 -16.10
C LYS A 465 15.27 -6.75 -14.58
N ARG A 466 15.63 -5.62 -13.95
CA ARG A 466 15.41 -5.42 -12.52
C ARG A 466 13.98 -4.95 -12.28
N LYS A 467 13.20 -5.79 -11.61
CA LYS A 467 11.85 -5.48 -11.14
C LYS A 467 11.84 -4.61 -9.88
N ASP A 468 12.91 -3.87 -9.59
CA ASP A 468 12.89 -2.93 -8.48
C ASP A 468 12.14 -1.65 -8.90
N ARG A 469 11.34 -1.09 -7.99
CA ARG A 469 10.43 0.01 -8.29
C ARG A 469 11.15 1.29 -8.74
N ARG A 470 12.34 1.55 -8.20
CA ARG A 470 13.14 2.73 -8.56
C ARG A 470 13.61 2.65 -10.01
N SER A 471 14.09 1.49 -10.45
CA SER A 471 14.41 1.23 -11.85
C SER A 471 13.17 1.37 -12.73
N MET A 472 12.05 0.74 -12.36
CA MET A 472 10.81 0.83 -13.14
C MET A 472 10.33 2.28 -13.27
N LEU A 473 10.30 3.06 -12.19
CA LEU A 473 9.94 4.48 -12.22
C LEU A 473 10.85 5.27 -13.17
N LYS A 474 12.17 5.09 -13.06
CA LYS A 474 13.15 5.75 -13.95
C LYS A 474 12.90 5.46 -15.43
N PHE A 475 12.50 4.24 -15.77
CA PHE A 475 12.24 3.86 -17.16
C PHE A 475 10.85 4.27 -17.61
N PHE A 476 9.85 4.22 -16.73
CA PHE A 476 8.53 4.77 -16.99
C PHE A 476 8.61 6.27 -17.31
N THR A 477 9.36 7.05 -16.53
CA THR A 477 9.53 8.50 -16.80
C THR A 477 10.19 8.77 -18.16
N GLN A 478 11.08 7.90 -18.63
CA GLN A 478 11.65 8.00 -19.99
C GLN A 478 10.62 7.78 -21.10
N THR A 479 9.49 7.14 -20.82
CA THR A 479 8.38 6.99 -21.79
C THR A 479 7.54 8.26 -21.91
N LEU A 480 7.64 9.19 -20.96
CA LEU A 480 6.87 10.43 -20.94
C LEU A 480 7.63 11.50 -21.72
N SER A 481 7.02 12.04 -22.78
CA SER A 481 7.63 13.04 -23.65
C SER A 481 7.10 14.45 -23.39
N GLY A 482 7.98 15.45 -23.41
CA GLY A 482 7.65 16.83 -23.08
C GLY A 482 7.58 17.10 -21.57
N ASP A 483 7.34 18.36 -21.23
CA ASP A 483 7.11 18.90 -19.89
C ASP A 483 6.09 20.05 -20.01
N ASN A 484 5.55 20.53 -18.88
CA ASN A 484 4.54 21.59 -18.82
C ASN A 484 3.29 21.30 -19.67
N TRP A 485 2.79 20.07 -19.60
CA TRP A 485 1.57 19.66 -20.26
C TRP A 485 0.39 20.50 -19.78
N THR A 486 -0.41 20.94 -20.75
CA THR A 486 -1.77 21.42 -20.50
C THR A 486 -2.68 20.27 -20.07
N ILE A 487 -3.84 20.58 -19.50
CA ILE A 487 -4.84 19.56 -19.11
C ILE A 487 -5.25 18.67 -20.29
N ASN A 488 -5.40 19.26 -21.48
CA ASN A 488 -5.76 18.52 -22.69
C ASN A 488 -4.65 17.55 -23.12
N GLU A 489 -3.38 17.94 -22.97
CA GLU A 489 -2.24 17.06 -23.24
C GLU A 489 -2.14 15.95 -22.19
N PHE A 490 -2.37 16.27 -20.92
CA PHE A 490 -2.46 15.26 -19.85
C PHE A 490 -3.58 14.26 -20.15
N GLU A 491 -4.79 14.72 -20.48
CA GLU A 491 -5.94 13.87 -20.81
C GLU A 491 -5.61 12.94 -22.00
N LYS A 492 -4.98 13.47 -23.06
CA LYS A 492 -4.56 12.67 -24.20
C LYS A 492 -3.54 11.59 -23.80
N ASN A 493 -2.52 11.96 -23.02
CA ASN A 493 -1.47 11.03 -22.59
C ASN A 493 -2.01 9.95 -21.64
N ILE A 494 -2.86 10.32 -20.67
CA ILE A 494 -3.43 9.38 -19.70
C ILE A 494 -4.45 8.44 -20.34
N ASN A 495 -5.25 8.91 -21.30
CA ASN A 495 -6.15 8.06 -22.08
C ASN A 495 -5.36 7.04 -22.92
N ASN A 496 -4.25 7.46 -23.53
CA ASN A 496 -3.39 6.53 -24.29
C ASN A 496 -2.74 5.48 -23.37
N LEU A 497 -2.31 5.85 -22.17
CA LEU A 497 -1.81 4.88 -21.18
C LEU A 497 -2.92 3.94 -20.68
N GLY A 498 -4.11 4.49 -20.44
CA GLY A 498 -5.34 3.76 -20.07
C GLY A 498 -5.79 2.74 -21.12
N LYS A 499 -5.53 2.99 -22.41
CA LYS A 499 -5.73 2.02 -23.50
C LYS A 499 -4.97 0.72 -23.24
N TYR A 500 -3.66 0.81 -23.01
CA TYR A 500 -2.83 -0.37 -22.74
C TYR A 500 -3.17 -1.04 -21.42
N PHE A 501 -3.52 -0.24 -20.40
CA PHE A 501 -3.98 -0.77 -19.13
C PHE A 501 -5.26 -1.60 -19.29
N SER A 502 -6.21 -1.13 -20.11
CA SER A 502 -7.44 -1.88 -20.44
C SER A 502 -7.13 -3.22 -21.12
N ILE A 503 -6.29 -3.22 -22.16
CA ILE A 503 -5.84 -4.47 -22.83
C ILE A 503 -5.22 -5.43 -21.81
N PHE A 504 -4.32 -4.91 -20.97
CA PHE A 504 -3.63 -5.71 -19.97
C PHE A 504 -4.60 -6.39 -19.01
N LEU A 505 -5.59 -5.65 -18.48
CA LEU A 505 -6.59 -6.20 -17.56
C LEU A 505 -7.57 -7.15 -18.26
N GLU A 506 -7.91 -6.93 -19.54
CA GLU A 506 -8.69 -7.89 -20.33
C GLU A 506 -7.99 -9.25 -20.43
N VAL A 507 -6.67 -9.26 -20.64
CA VAL A 507 -5.89 -10.50 -20.69
C VAL A 507 -5.65 -11.08 -19.30
N TRP A 508 -5.23 -10.27 -18.33
CA TRP A 508 -4.90 -10.72 -16.98
C TRP A 508 -6.06 -11.44 -16.28
N PHE A 509 -7.28 -10.89 -16.44
CA PHE A 509 -8.49 -11.48 -15.86
C PHE A 509 -9.23 -12.43 -16.81
N GLY A 510 -8.67 -12.73 -18.00
CA GLY A 510 -9.30 -13.63 -18.98
C GLY A 510 -10.61 -13.11 -19.58
N ARG A 511 -10.90 -11.81 -19.46
CA ARG A 511 -12.14 -11.19 -19.96
C ARG A 511 -12.19 -11.05 -21.47
N TYR A 512 -11.08 -11.24 -22.17
CA TYR A 512 -11.06 -11.32 -23.63
C TYR A 512 -12.02 -12.38 -24.21
N LYS A 513 -12.51 -13.31 -23.39
CA LYS A 513 -13.50 -14.31 -23.77
C LYS A 513 -14.93 -13.78 -23.81
N GLY A 514 -15.21 -12.64 -23.20
CA GLY A 514 -16.55 -12.03 -23.15
C GLY A 514 -16.81 -11.12 -24.35
N PRO A 515 -18.06 -11.02 -24.84
CA PRO A 515 -18.42 -10.25 -26.03
C PRO A 515 -18.15 -8.73 -25.90
N ASP A 516 -18.10 -8.22 -24.67
CA ASP A 516 -17.84 -6.81 -24.41
C ASP A 516 -16.38 -6.42 -24.62
N SER A 517 -15.45 -7.38 -24.58
CA SER A 517 -14.01 -7.14 -24.74
C SER A 517 -13.65 -6.64 -26.14
N SER A 518 -12.59 -5.83 -26.23
CA SER A 518 -11.97 -5.46 -27.50
C SER A 518 -11.33 -6.66 -28.23
N LEU A 519 -10.94 -7.70 -27.50
CA LEU A 519 -10.21 -8.86 -27.98
C LEU A 519 -11.10 -10.09 -28.25
N TYR A 520 -12.43 -9.97 -28.14
CA TYR A 520 -13.37 -11.08 -28.28
C TYR A 520 -13.26 -11.83 -29.61
N GLU A 521 -13.08 -11.10 -30.71
CA GLU A 521 -12.89 -11.68 -32.05
C GLU A 521 -11.63 -12.54 -32.17
N PHE A 522 -10.67 -12.35 -31.25
CA PHE A 522 -9.38 -13.05 -31.23
C PHE A 522 -9.31 -14.10 -30.12
N ARG A 523 -10.36 -14.30 -29.33
CA ARG A 523 -10.34 -15.10 -28.09
C ARG A 523 -9.70 -16.49 -28.21
N ASN A 524 -9.83 -17.15 -29.36
CA ASN A 524 -9.25 -18.49 -29.62
C ASN A 524 -7.74 -18.47 -29.88
N TYR A 525 -7.13 -17.30 -30.02
CA TYR A 525 -5.70 -17.10 -30.25
C TYR A 525 -5.02 -16.40 -29.07
N MET A 526 -5.79 -16.06 -28.03
CA MET A 526 -5.31 -15.28 -26.89
C MET A 526 -4.57 -16.12 -25.83
N ASP A 527 -4.71 -17.45 -25.86
CA ASP A 527 -4.05 -18.36 -24.91
C ASP A 527 -2.52 -18.15 -24.87
N VAL A 528 -1.89 -17.76 -25.99
CA VAL A 528 -0.45 -17.50 -26.06
C VAL A 528 -0.01 -16.29 -25.23
N PHE A 529 -0.91 -15.32 -25.02
CA PHE A 529 -0.66 -14.08 -24.28
C PHE A 529 -0.98 -14.21 -22.78
N ASP A 530 -1.60 -15.31 -22.36
CA ASP A 530 -1.99 -15.53 -20.96
C ASP A 530 -0.75 -15.57 -20.05
N LYS A 531 -0.69 -14.64 -19.08
CA LYS A 531 0.34 -14.51 -18.03
C LYS A 531 1.80 -14.41 -18.49
N LYS A 532 2.07 -13.89 -19.71
CA LYS A 532 3.42 -13.68 -20.22
C LYS A 532 3.69 -12.21 -20.57
N GLY A 533 4.28 -11.44 -19.64
CA GLY A 533 4.57 -10.01 -19.80
C GLY A 533 5.31 -9.64 -21.10
N ALA A 534 6.22 -10.50 -21.58
CA ALA A 534 6.93 -10.30 -22.85
C ALA A 534 5.98 -10.26 -24.06
N LEU A 535 5.05 -11.21 -24.15
CA LEU A 535 4.13 -11.32 -25.28
C LEU A 535 3.03 -10.27 -25.20
N LEU A 536 2.64 -9.83 -23.99
CA LEU A 536 1.71 -8.72 -23.83
C LEU A 536 2.27 -7.41 -24.39
N SER A 537 3.58 -7.16 -24.29
CA SER A 537 4.20 -5.99 -24.94
C SER A 537 4.08 -6.06 -26.48
N LEU A 538 4.15 -7.28 -27.05
CA LEU A 538 3.94 -7.50 -28.47
C LEU A 538 2.46 -7.34 -28.86
N LEU A 539 1.54 -7.76 -27.99
CA LEU A 539 0.11 -7.52 -28.16
C LEU A 539 -0.19 -6.02 -28.23
N PHE A 540 0.36 -5.20 -27.32
CA PHE A 540 0.20 -3.74 -27.39
C PHE A 540 0.64 -3.17 -28.74
N TYR A 541 1.83 -3.60 -29.21
CA TYR A 541 2.36 -3.16 -30.49
C TYR A 541 1.48 -3.59 -31.68
N ILE A 542 0.98 -4.82 -31.69
CA ILE A 542 0.07 -5.30 -32.75
C ILE A 542 -1.26 -4.56 -32.67
N SER A 543 -1.79 -4.33 -31.47
CA SER A 543 -3.02 -3.57 -31.29
C SER A 543 -2.92 -2.19 -31.93
N ASP A 544 -1.82 -1.46 -31.75
CA ASP A 544 -1.61 -0.16 -32.41
C ASP A 544 -1.55 -0.24 -33.94
N LEU A 545 -0.93 -1.30 -34.49
CA LEU A 545 -0.83 -1.47 -35.94
C LEU A 545 -2.21 -1.60 -36.61
N PHE A 546 -3.17 -2.19 -35.90
CA PHE A 546 -4.51 -2.49 -36.41
C PHE A 546 -5.60 -1.61 -35.81
N GLU A 547 -5.26 -0.72 -34.88
CA GLU A 547 -6.19 0.22 -34.25
C GLU A 547 -6.87 1.09 -35.31
N LYS A 548 -8.21 1.18 -35.21
CA LYS A 548 -9.02 2.19 -35.88
C LYS A 548 -9.22 3.39 -34.95
N ASN A 549 -9.66 3.13 -33.72
CA ASN A 549 -9.81 4.11 -32.65
C ASN A 549 -9.93 3.43 -31.28
N TYR A 550 -9.63 4.19 -30.23
CA TYR A 550 -9.87 3.84 -28.83
C TYR A 550 -10.94 4.77 -28.24
N ASP A 551 -11.93 4.19 -27.57
CA ASP A 551 -12.93 4.92 -26.78
C ASP A 551 -12.56 4.88 -25.29
N PRO A 552 -12.11 5.99 -24.69
CA PRO A 552 -11.71 6.06 -23.28
C PRO A 552 -12.89 6.00 -22.30
N TYR A 553 -14.14 6.21 -22.75
CA TYR A 553 -15.31 6.13 -21.89
C TYR A 553 -15.70 4.68 -21.62
N ILE A 554 -15.83 3.86 -22.67
CA ILE A 554 -16.12 2.42 -22.52
C ILE A 554 -14.85 1.56 -22.38
N LYS A 555 -13.67 2.17 -22.51
CA LYS A 555 -12.33 1.54 -22.46
C LYS A 555 -12.14 0.45 -23.53
N LYS A 556 -12.71 0.65 -24.73
CA LYS A 556 -12.73 -0.34 -25.81
C LYS A 556 -11.91 0.13 -27.01
N ILE A 557 -11.12 -0.78 -27.55
CA ILE A 557 -10.40 -0.59 -28.81
C ILE A 557 -11.23 -1.18 -29.95
N PHE A 558 -11.35 -0.43 -31.02
CA PHE A 558 -11.93 -0.89 -32.27
C PHE A 558 -10.82 -1.12 -33.28
N TYR A 559 -10.83 -2.30 -33.89
CA TYR A 559 -9.87 -2.68 -34.91
C TYR A 559 -10.46 -2.47 -36.31
N LYS A 560 -9.61 -2.43 -37.34
CA LYS A 560 -10.06 -2.29 -38.73
C LYS A 560 -10.68 -3.59 -39.22
N ASP A 561 -11.98 -3.57 -39.56
CA ASP A 561 -12.77 -4.75 -39.92
C ASP A 561 -12.12 -5.62 -41.01
N GLU A 562 -11.65 -4.99 -42.07
CA GLU A 562 -10.97 -5.63 -43.20
C GLU A 562 -9.65 -6.35 -42.83
N LYS A 563 -9.16 -6.20 -41.59
CA LYS A 563 -7.88 -6.72 -41.12
C LYS A 563 -7.97 -7.71 -39.97
N TYR A 564 -9.17 -8.09 -39.51
CA TYR A 564 -9.34 -9.09 -38.43
C TYR A 564 -8.63 -10.41 -38.75
N GLU A 565 -8.83 -10.95 -39.95
CA GLU A 565 -8.21 -12.20 -40.37
C GLU A 565 -6.68 -12.11 -40.40
N LYS A 566 -6.12 -10.96 -40.76
CA LYS A 566 -4.67 -10.75 -40.73
C LYS A 566 -4.14 -10.76 -39.31
N MET A 567 -4.83 -10.12 -38.37
CA MET A 567 -4.44 -10.12 -36.97
C MET A 567 -4.58 -11.52 -36.34
N LYS A 568 -5.61 -12.30 -36.69
CA LYS A 568 -5.75 -13.73 -36.32
C LYS A 568 -4.57 -14.56 -36.83
N ASN A 569 -4.18 -14.40 -38.10
CA ASN A 569 -3.01 -15.10 -38.66
C ASN A 569 -1.71 -14.72 -37.95
N ILE A 570 -1.52 -13.44 -37.60
CA ILE A 570 -0.34 -12.99 -36.85
C ILE A 570 -0.31 -13.65 -35.47
N PHE A 571 -1.44 -13.68 -34.75
CA PHE A 571 -1.52 -14.35 -33.45
C PHE A 571 -1.28 -15.86 -33.56
N PHE A 572 -1.76 -16.48 -34.63
CA PHE A 572 -1.48 -17.88 -34.93
C PHE A 572 0.01 -18.15 -35.16
N GLU A 573 0.71 -17.28 -35.91
CA GLU A 573 2.17 -17.38 -36.09
C GLU A 573 2.94 -17.18 -34.77
N ILE A 574 2.48 -16.28 -33.90
CA ILE A 574 3.06 -16.08 -32.56
C ILE A 574 2.82 -17.30 -31.67
N GLU A 575 1.63 -17.90 -31.72
CA GLU A 575 1.28 -19.14 -31.02
C GLU A 575 2.17 -20.29 -31.47
N LYS A 576 2.22 -20.53 -32.79
CA LYS A 576 3.08 -21.54 -33.42
C LYS A 576 4.52 -21.42 -32.93
N TRP A 577 5.11 -20.22 -33.06
CA TRP A 577 6.46 -19.94 -32.61
C TRP A 577 6.65 -20.17 -31.10
N SER A 578 5.87 -19.46 -30.27
CA SER A 578 6.02 -19.43 -28.81
C SER A 578 5.83 -20.81 -28.20
N PHE A 579 4.78 -21.53 -28.60
CA PHE A 579 4.49 -22.86 -28.07
C PHE A 579 5.42 -23.93 -28.63
N GLY A 580 5.85 -23.81 -29.89
CA GLY A 580 6.89 -24.65 -30.46
C GLY A 580 8.21 -24.55 -29.68
N VAL A 581 8.69 -23.32 -29.42
CA VAL A 581 9.90 -23.08 -28.63
C VAL A 581 9.75 -23.61 -27.21
N VAL A 582 8.62 -23.34 -26.55
CA VAL A 582 8.35 -23.83 -25.18
C VAL A 582 8.38 -25.36 -25.11
N GLN A 583 7.76 -26.05 -26.08
CA GLN A 583 7.73 -27.51 -26.10
C GLN A 583 9.11 -28.11 -26.41
N TYR A 584 9.80 -27.61 -27.44
CA TYR A 584 11.06 -28.18 -27.90
C TYR A 584 12.25 -27.83 -27.00
N ARG A 585 12.43 -26.53 -26.70
CA ARG A 585 13.61 -25.98 -25.99
C ARG A 585 13.35 -25.66 -24.52
N GLY A 586 12.10 -25.61 -24.09
CA GLY A 586 11.73 -25.26 -22.72
C GLY A 586 11.37 -23.77 -22.55
N GLY A 587 10.86 -23.42 -21.37
CA GLY A 587 10.44 -22.05 -21.07
C GLY A 587 11.63 -21.11 -20.91
N GLN A 588 11.81 -20.18 -21.85
CA GLN A 588 12.78 -19.08 -21.76
C GLN A 588 12.08 -17.73 -21.86
N SER A 589 12.70 -16.68 -21.31
CA SER A 589 12.19 -15.31 -21.44
C SER A 589 12.21 -14.86 -22.89
N SER A 590 11.04 -14.58 -23.46
CA SER A 590 10.90 -14.15 -24.86
C SER A 590 11.04 -12.63 -25.06
N VAL A 591 11.35 -11.85 -24.02
CA VAL A 591 11.42 -10.36 -24.09
C VAL A 591 12.37 -9.88 -25.19
N GLY A 592 13.57 -10.44 -25.27
CA GLY A 592 14.53 -10.06 -26.31
C GLY A 592 14.02 -10.36 -27.73
N ALA A 593 13.32 -11.49 -27.90
CA ALA A 593 12.73 -11.87 -29.18
C ALA A 593 11.54 -10.97 -29.56
N THR A 594 10.68 -10.60 -28.61
CA THR A 594 9.54 -9.70 -28.89
C THR A 594 10.03 -8.30 -29.27
N ILE A 595 11.05 -7.77 -28.60
CA ILE A 595 11.68 -6.48 -28.97
C ILE A 595 12.34 -6.55 -30.35
N ALA A 596 13.07 -7.63 -30.65
CA ALA A 596 13.71 -7.78 -31.94
C ALA A 596 12.67 -7.87 -33.08
N LEU A 597 11.54 -8.54 -32.82
CA LEU A 597 10.42 -8.62 -33.76
C LEU A 597 9.78 -7.25 -34.00
N THR A 598 9.50 -6.44 -32.98
CA THR A 598 8.88 -5.12 -33.18
C THR A 598 9.76 -4.22 -34.04
N LYS A 599 11.08 -4.24 -33.79
CA LYS A 599 12.07 -3.53 -34.61
C LYS A 599 12.16 -4.06 -36.05
N TYR A 600 12.07 -5.38 -36.24
CA TYR A 600 11.98 -5.97 -37.58
C TYR A 600 10.71 -5.50 -38.31
N ILE A 601 9.55 -5.54 -37.65
CA ILE A 601 8.28 -5.07 -38.21
C ILE A 601 8.39 -3.59 -38.60
N ASP A 602 8.98 -2.74 -37.76
CA ASP A 602 9.26 -1.33 -38.10
C ASP A 602 10.10 -1.18 -39.37
N SER A 603 11.16 -1.99 -39.54
CA SER A 603 12.08 -1.92 -40.69
C SER A 603 11.41 -2.25 -42.04
N ILE A 604 10.29 -2.98 -42.03
CA ILE A 604 9.59 -3.42 -43.24
C ILE A 604 8.32 -2.62 -43.54
N LYS A 605 8.00 -1.58 -42.76
CA LYS A 605 6.77 -0.77 -42.90
C LYS A 605 6.57 -0.14 -44.28
N ASN A 606 7.66 0.20 -44.98
CA ASN A 606 7.60 0.88 -46.28
C ASN A 606 7.43 -0.07 -47.48
N ARG A 607 7.23 -1.37 -47.26
CA ARG A 607 7.01 -2.34 -48.35
C ARG A 607 5.60 -2.23 -48.93
N SER A 608 5.49 -2.34 -50.25
CA SER A 608 4.23 -2.19 -51.00
C SER A 608 3.10 -3.13 -50.57
N ASN A 609 3.42 -4.32 -50.00
CA ASN A 609 2.45 -5.29 -49.49
C ASN A 609 2.54 -5.51 -47.96
N TYR A 610 3.06 -4.52 -47.22
CA TYR A 610 3.38 -4.67 -45.80
C TYR A 610 2.25 -5.30 -44.97
N PHE A 611 1.05 -4.72 -44.97
CA PHE A 611 -0.08 -5.26 -44.18
C PHE A 611 -0.66 -6.56 -44.74
N LEU A 612 -0.62 -6.77 -46.06
CA LEU A 612 -1.19 -7.95 -46.72
C LEU A 612 -0.39 -9.21 -46.42
N GLU A 613 0.93 -9.08 -46.22
CA GLU A 613 1.85 -10.18 -46.01
C GLU A 613 2.54 -10.16 -44.64
N LEU A 614 2.08 -9.32 -43.71
CA LEU A 614 2.71 -9.14 -42.41
C LEU A 614 2.81 -10.46 -41.63
N ASP A 615 1.74 -11.25 -41.64
CA ASP A 615 1.71 -12.61 -41.09
C ASP A 615 2.84 -13.49 -41.65
N LYS A 616 3.01 -13.50 -42.98
CA LYS A 616 4.09 -14.26 -43.65
C LYS A 616 5.48 -13.73 -43.30
N TYR A 617 5.65 -12.41 -43.20
CA TYR A 617 6.93 -11.82 -42.81
C TYR A 617 7.30 -12.15 -41.38
N ILE A 618 6.33 -12.16 -40.46
CA ILE A 618 6.51 -12.54 -39.06
C ILE A 618 6.88 -14.02 -38.96
N GLY A 619 6.14 -14.92 -39.63
CA GLY A 619 6.44 -16.35 -39.65
C GLY A 619 7.84 -16.66 -40.20
N LYS A 620 8.24 -16.03 -41.31
CA LYS A 620 9.61 -16.15 -41.87
C LYS A 620 10.67 -15.65 -40.89
N TRP A 621 10.41 -14.57 -40.16
CA TRP A 621 11.35 -14.03 -39.19
C TRP A 621 11.51 -14.96 -37.98
N PHE A 622 10.42 -15.52 -37.45
CA PHE A 622 10.48 -16.52 -36.38
C PHE A 622 11.23 -17.79 -36.81
N GLY A 623 11.06 -18.23 -38.06
CA GLY A 623 11.86 -19.33 -38.63
C GLY A 623 13.33 -18.98 -38.89
N GLY A 624 13.74 -17.72 -38.69
CA GLY A 624 15.11 -17.26 -38.95
C GLY A 624 15.50 -17.20 -40.43
N LYS A 625 14.50 -17.21 -41.33
CA LYS A 625 14.67 -17.18 -42.80
C LYS A 625 14.89 -15.77 -43.35
N VAL A 626 14.57 -14.75 -42.55
CA VAL A 626 14.77 -13.33 -42.87
C VAL A 626 15.36 -12.60 -41.66
N GLY A 627 16.01 -11.46 -41.88
CA GLY A 627 16.86 -10.77 -40.89
C GLY A 627 18.35 -11.03 -41.17
N GLY A 628 19.18 -9.97 -41.10
CA GLY A 628 20.54 -9.97 -41.64
C GLY A 628 21.61 -10.61 -40.76
N PHE A 629 22.55 -11.33 -41.41
CA PHE A 629 23.95 -11.62 -41.00
C PHE A 629 24.81 -11.91 -42.26
N GLU A 630 24.68 -11.10 -43.32
CA GLU A 630 25.68 -10.98 -44.40
C GLU A 630 26.05 -9.49 -44.55
N GLU A 631 27.27 -9.22 -44.99
CA GLU A 631 27.98 -7.93 -44.96
C GLU A 631 27.18 -6.80 -45.63
N ASN A 632 26.39 -6.01 -44.87
CA ASN A 632 26.33 -4.54 -44.95
C ASN A 632 25.08 -3.87 -44.32
N ASP A 633 24.13 -4.58 -43.69
CA ASP A 633 23.10 -3.89 -42.88
C ASP A 633 22.88 -4.51 -41.48
N LYS A 634 23.66 -4.01 -40.51
CA LYS A 634 23.57 -4.35 -39.09
C LYS A 634 22.31 -3.81 -38.41
N SER A 635 21.46 -3.04 -39.09
CA SER A 635 20.30 -2.37 -38.49
C SER A 635 19.06 -3.26 -38.36
N ILE A 636 18.97 -4.38 -39.10
CA ILE A 636 17.80 -5.26 -39.10
C ILE A 636 17.99 -6.43 -38.11
N PRO A 637 17.22 -6.52 -37.01
CA PRO A 637 17.39 -7.56 -36.00
C PRO A 637 17.06 -8.96 -36.54
N LYS A 638 17.89 -9.95 -36.20
CA LYS A 638 17.61 -11.37 -36.42
C LYS A 638 17.17 -12.04 -35.13
N ILE A 639 16.33 -13.05 -35.25
CA ILE A 639 15.99 -13.92 -34.12
C ILE A 639 17.23 -14.76 -33.71
N SER A 640 17.47 -14.85 -32.40
CA SER A 640 18.53 -15.71 -31.87
C SER A 640 18.19 -17.20 -32.10
N MET A 641 19.22 -18.04 -32.20
CA MET A 641 19.07 -19.48 -32.47
C MET A 641 18.16 -20.17 -31.44
N ASP A 642 18.30 -19.82 -30.16
CA ASP A 642 17.50 -20.39 -29.07
C ASP A 642 16.01 -20.05 -29.17
N PHE A 643 15.67 -19.01 -29.93
CA PHE A 643 14.31 -18.54 -30.11
C PHE A 643 13.76 -18.84 -31.49
N LYS A 644 14.44 -19.55 -32.40
CA LYS A 644 13.84 -19.86 -33.70
C LYS A 644 12.61 -20.76 -33.57
N THR A 645 11.66 -20.69 -34.48
CA THR A 645 10.64 -21.74 -34.61
C THR A 645 11.36 -23.09 -34.81
N PRO A 646 11.01 -24.16 -34.08
CA PRO A 646 11.61 -25.47 -34.34
C PRO A 646 11.27 -25.94 -35.76
N THR A 647 12.15 -26.75 -36.34
CA THR A 647 11.85 -27.45 -37.59
C THR A 647 10.72 -28.46 -37.37
N ARG A 648 10.13 -28.94 -38.46
CA ARG A 648 9.15 -30.02 -38.43
C ARG A 648 9.64 -31.23 -37.61
N GLU A 649 10.85 -31.73 -37.88
CA GLU A 649 11.41 -32.91 -37.22
C GLU A 649 11.71 -32.64 -35.74
N GLU A 650 12.22 -31.45 -35.40
CA GLU A 650 12.45 -31.04 -34.01
C GLU A 650 11.14 -30.96 -33.23
N PHE A 651 10.09 -30.43 -33.83
CA PHE A 651 8.79 -30.31 -33.17
C PHE A 651 8.13 -31.69 -32.97
N ILE A 652 8.15 -32.56 -33.99
CA ILE A 652 7.61 -33.93 -33.90
C ILE A 652 8.36 -34.73 -32.83
N SER A 653 9.70 -34.77 -32.88
CA SER A 653 10.51 -35.47 -31.87
C SER A 653 10.23 -34.95 -30.46
N SER A 654 10.03 -33.63 -30.29
CA SER A 654 9.67 -33.05 -29.00
C SER A 654 8.33 -33.51 -28.43
N LEU A 655 7.39 -33.93 -29.27
CA LEU A 655 6.07 -34.43 -28.84
C LEU A 655 6.08 -35.94 -28.59
N ILE A 656 6.98 -36.66 -29.28
CA ILE A 656 7.14 -38.13 -29.15
C ILE A 656 8.05 -38.49 -27.98
N GLU A 657 9.10 -37.71 -27.71
CA GLU A 657 10.11 -38.07 -26.72
C GLU A 657 9.90 -37.40 -25.36
N LYS A 658 9.12 -36.32 -25.31
CA LYS A 658 8.98 -35.48 -24.11
C LYS A 658 7.51 -35.28 -23.74
N LYS A 659 7.25 -35.26 -22.44
CA LYS A 659 5.98 -34.81 -21.86
C LYS A 659 5.61 -33.42 -22.40
N LEU A 660 4.33 -33.21 -22.70
CA LEU A 660 3.82 -31.89 -23.05
C LEU A 660 4.07 -30.89 -21.92
N LYS A 661 4.57 -29.71 -22.24
CA LYS A 661 4.78 -28.65 -21.25
C LYS A 661 3.45 -28.04 -20.82
N ALA A 662 3.29 -27.79 -19.52
CA ALA A 662 2.04 -27.26 -18.96
C ALA A 662 1.47 -26.02 -19.71
N PRO A 663 2.28 -25.04 -20.15
CA PRO A 663 1.76 -23.86 -20.87
C PRO A 663 1.15 -24.15 -22.26
N VAL A 664 1.46 -25.29 -22.88
CA VAL A 664 1.02 -25.60 -24.25
C VAL A 664 -0.06 -26.68 -24.32
N ARG A 665 -0.17 -27.51 -23.28
CA ARG A 665 -1.08 -28.69 -23.20
C ARG A 665 -2.49 -28.38 -23.67
N LYS A 666 -3.15 -27.41 -23.02
CA LYS A 666 -4.55 -27.09 -23.29
C LYS A 666 -4.74 -26.59 -24.72
N THR A 667 -3.88 -25.70 -25.20
CA THR A 667 -4.04 -25.12 -26.54
C THR A 667 -3.78 -26.14 -27.64
N PHE A 668 -2.77 -27.00 -27.51
CA PHE A 668 -2.55 -28.07 -28.50
C PHE A 668 -3.75 -29.01 -28.60
N LEU A 669 -4.34 -29.41 -27.47
CA LEU A 669 -5.55 -30.23 -27.47
C LEU A 669 -6.75 -29.48 -28.06
N LYS A 670 -6.95 -28.19 -27.73
CA LYS A 670 -7.99 -27.37 -28.38
C LYS A 670 -7.82 -27.32 -29.89
N ARG A 671 -6.60 -27.13 -30.41
CA ARG A 671 -6.33 -27.13 -31.86
C ARG A 671 -6.64 -28.46 -32.52
N ILE A 672 -6.34 -29.57 -31.86
CA ILE A 672 -6.71 -30.92 -32.32
C ILE A 672 -8.23 -31.07 -32.36
N GLU A 673 -8.95 -30.65 -31.32
CA GLU A 673 -10.42 -30.69 -31.28
C GLU A 673 -11.04 -29.82 -32.38
N GLU A 674 -10.57 -28.58 -32.54
CA GLU A 674 -11.01 -27.67 -33.60
C GLU A 674 -10.81 -28.28 -34.99
N TYR A 675 -9.64 -28.83 -35.27
CA TYR A 675 -9.35 -29.51 -36.53
C TYR A 675 -10.27 -30.70 -36.76
N THR A 676 -10.38 -31.59 -35.77
CA THR A 676 -11.16 -32.83 -35.85
C THR A 676 -12.63 -32.54 -36.07
N TYR A 677 -13.15 -31.50 -35.43
CA TYR A 677 -14.52 -31.06 -35.60
C TYR A 677 -14.78 -30.47 -36.99
N ASN A 678 -13.87 -29.64 -37.52
CA ASN A 678 -13.97 -29.06 -38.86
C ASN A 678 -13.92 -30.10 -40.00
N GLN A 679 -13.41 -31.31 -39.75
CA GLN A 679 -13.51 -32.44 -40.67
C GLN A 679 -14.93 -33.04 -40.71
N GLY A 680 -15.81 -32.70 -39.77
CA GLY A 680 -17.22 -33.11 -39.73
C GLY A 680 -18.17 -32.15 -40.45
N ASN A 681 -19.38 -32.62 -40.80
CA ASN A 681 -20.37 -31.85 -41.58
C ASN A 681 -20.99 -30.62 -40.88
N ASN A 682 -20.64 -30.31 -39.63
CA ASN A 682 -21.22 -29.19 -38.87
C ASN A 682 -20.16 -28.10 -38.67
N LYS A 683 -20.46 -26.86 -39.08
CA LYS A 683 -19.59 -25.67 -38.92
C LYS A 683 -19.88 -24.89 -37.63
N LYS A 684 -19.99 -25.54 -36.46
CA LYS A 684 -20.21 -24.86 -35.18
C LYS A 684 -18.96 -24.90 -34.29
N GLN A 685 -18.53 -23.77 -33.74
CA GLN A 685 -17.38 -23.73 -32.84
C GLN A 685 -17.63 -24.59 -31.58
N ILE A 686 -16.68 -25.48 -31.23
CA ILE A 686 -16.69 -26.14 -29.91
C ILE A 686 -16.18 -25.12 -28.89
N GLU A 687 -16.99 -24.83 -27.88
CA GLU A 687 -16.57 -24.06 -26.71
C GLU A 687 -16.66 -24.96 -25.47
N PHE A 688 -15.52 -25.16 -24.81
CA PHE A 688 -15.46 -25.78 -23.49
C PHE A 688 -15.74 -24.71 -22.44
N ILE A 689 -16.72 -24.97 -21.57
CA ILE A 689 -17.14 -24.04 -20.51
C ILE A 689 -16.05 -23.92 -19.44
N ASP A 690 -15.52 -25.05 -18.99
CA ASP A 690 -14.43 -25.13 -18.02
C ASP A 690 -13.44 -26.23 -18.43
N PRO A 691 -12.53 -25.95 -19.38
CA PRO A 691 -11.66 -26.96 -19.96
C PRO A 691 -10.64 -27.50 -18.96
N SER A 692 -10.66 -28.82 -18.79
CA SER A 692 -9.75 -29.63 -18.00
C SER A 692 -9.08 -30.71 -18.86
N ILE A 693 -7.93 -31.21 -18.39
CA ILE A 693 -7.19 -32.28 -19.04
C ILE A 693 -7.70 -33.61 -18.50
N GLU A 694 -8.13 -34.50 -19.39
CA GLU A 694 -8.42 -35.90 -19.08
C GLU A 694 -7.24 -36.76 -19.51
N HIS A 695 -6.89 -37.72 -18.66
CA HIS A 695 -5.81 -38.68 -18.88
C HIS A 695 -6.41 -40.05 -19.19
N ILE A 696 -6.19 -40.61 -20.38
CA ILE A 696 -6.78 -41.90 -20.76
C ILE A 696 -6.29 -42.99 -19.80
N ILE A 697 -4.97 -43.14 -19.69
CA ILE A 697 -4.29 -43.84 -18.59
C ILE A 697 -4.15 -42.85 -17.44
N PRO A 698 -4.73 -43.12 -16.26
CA PRO A 698 -4.82 -42.14 -15.17
C PRO A 698 -3.47 -41.82 -14.53
N GLN A 699 -3.39 -40.64 -13.91
CA GLN A 699 -2.18 -40.18 -13.20
C GLN A 699 -1.78 -41.08 -12.04
N THR A 700 -2.77 -41.69 -11.38
CA THR A 700 -2.53 -42.67 -10.32
C THR A 700 -3.17 -43.99 -10.73
N LEU A 701 -2.35 -45.01 -10.91
CA LEU A 701 -2.82 -46.32 -11.34
C LEU A 701 -3.45 -47.07 -10.15
N SER A 702 -4.73 -47.40 -10.29
CA SER A 702 -5.38 -48.37 -9.40
C SER A 702 -4.81 -49.79 -9.62
N ARG A 703 -5.06 -50.71 -8.69
CA ARG A 703 -4.70 -52.13 -8.87
C ARG A 703 -5.28 -52.72 -10.17
N GLU A 704 -6.52 -52.34 -10.51
CA GLU A 704 -7.20 -52.75 -11.73
C GLU A 704 -6.49 -52.23 -12.98
N TRP A 705 -6.05 -50.97 -12.98
CA TRP A 705 -5.28 -50.39 -14.08
C TRP A 705 -3.91 -51.05 -14.27
N LYS A 706 -3.19 -51.34 -13.17
CA LYS A 706 -1.90 -52.06 -13.24
C LYS A 706 -2.09 -53.43 -13.90
N LYS A 707 -3.08 -54.20 -13.44
CA LYS A 707 -3.41 -55.50 -14.02
C LYS A 707 -3.81 -55.38 -15.49
N TYR A 708 -4.70 -54.45 -15.84
CA TYR A 708 -5.13 -54.20 -17.21
C TYR A 708 -3.95 -53.89 -18.14
N LEU A 709 -3.02 -53.02 -17.74
CA LEU A 709 -1.88 -52.68 -18.57
C LEU A 709 -0.90 -53.84 -18.74
N VAL A 710 -0.67 -54.64 -17.70
CA VAL A 710 0.20 -55.83 -17.76
C VAL A 710 -0.41 -56.90 -18.68
N GLU A 711 -1.70 -57.20 -18.54
CA GLU A 711 -2.41 -58.19 -19.38
C GLU A 711 -2.41 -57.81 -20.86
N ASN A 712 -2.45 -56.50 -21.15
CA ASN A 712 -2.47 -55.95 -22.51
C ASN A 712 -1.10 -55.49 -23.02
N SER A 713 -0.01 -55.94 -22.38
CA SER A 713 1.37 -55.56 -22.72
C SER A 713 2.09 -56.52 -23.66
N GLU A 714 1.45 -57.60 -24.14
CA GLU A 714 2.12 -58.66 -24.92
C GLU A 714 3.35 -59.27 -24.19
N ASN A 715 3.34 -59.27 -22.84
CA ASN A 715 4.45 -59.65 -21.94
C ASN A 715 5.67 -58.69 -21.90
N GLU A 716 5.54 -57.47 -22.41
CA GLU A 716 6.60 -56.45 -22.33
C GLU A 716 6.80 -55.89 -20.90
N TYR A 717 5.74 -55.88 -20.09
CA TYR A 717 5.72 -55.24 -18.76
C TYR A 717 5.23 -56.19 -17.67
N ASN A 718 5.59 -55.91 -16.42
CA ASN A 718 5.16 -56.64 -15.24
C ASN A 718 4.69 -55.67 -14.14
N GLU A 719 4.10 -56.21 -13.07
CA GLU A 719 3.58 -55.37 -11.99
C GLU A 719 4.65 -54.52 -11.30
N SER A 720 5.94 -54.92 -11.35
CA SER A 720 7.03 -54.20 -10.70
C SER A 720 7.57 -53.02 -11.51
N ASN A 721 7.37 -52.97 -12.84
CA ASN A 721 7.88 -51.89 -13.70
C ASN A 721 6.79 -51.01 -14.35
N ILE A 722 5.54 -51.48 -14.40
CA ILE A 722 4.48 -50.78 -15.14
C ILE A 722 4.17 -49.37 -14.62
N GLU A 723 4.32 -49.15 -13.32
CA GLU A 723 4.05 -47.87 -12.67
C GLU A 723 5.09 -46.80 -13.05
N GLU A 724 6.37 -47.17 -13.07
CA GLU A 724 7.45 -46.29 -13.50
C GLU A 724 7.30 -45.90 -14.98
N ILE A 725 7.05 -46.88 -15.85
CA ILE A 725 6.91 -46.67 -17.29
C ILE A 725 5.69 -45.78 -17.58
N SER A 726 4.55 -46.04 -16.93
CA SER A 726 3.33 -45.23 -17.09
C SER A 726 3.55 -43.79 -16.60
N THR A 727 4.29 -43.61 -15.49
CA THR A 727 4.63 -42.28 -14.95
C THR A 727 5.48 -41.47 -15.94
N ASN A 728 6.36 -42.12 -16.70
CA ASN A 728 7.15 -41.46 -17.74
C ASN A 728 6.30 -41.02 -18.94
N LYS A 729 5.23 -41.75 -19.26
CA LYS A 729 4.34 -41.48 -20.39
C LYS A 729 3.06 -40.68 -20.04
N ILE A 730 2.87 -40.30 -18.78
CA ILE A 730 1.59 -39.77 -18.30
C ILE A 730 1.12 -38.51 -19.03
N ASP A 731 2.02 -37.57 -19.31
CA ASP A 731 1.73 -36.29 -19.95
C ASP A 731 2.12 -36.26 -21.44
N MET A 732 2.22 -37.43 -22.06
CA MET A 732 2.42 -37.56 -23.50
C MET A 732 1.14 -37.19 -24.24
N ILE A 733 1.25 -36.51 -25.39
CA ILE A 733 0.08 -35.99 -26.10
C ILE A 733 -0.94 -37.09 -26.46
N GLY A 734 -0.48 -38.32 -26.74
CA GLY A 734 -1.35 -39.45 -27.01
C GLY A 734 -2.21 -39.90 -25.83
N ASN A 735 -1.80 -39.59 -24.59
CA ASN A 735 -2.55 -39.93 -23.37
C ASN A 735 -3.56 -38.85 -22.95
N LEU A 736 -3.53 -37.68 -23.58
CA LEU A 736 -4.30 -36.52 -23.13
C LEU A 736 -5.52 -36.27 -24.02
N LEU A 737 -6.59 -35.85 -23.38
CA LEU A 737 -7.80 -35.33 -23.99
C LEU A 737 -8.22 -34.04 -23.27
N ILE A 738 -9.13 -33.28 -23.87
CA ILE A 738 -9.70 -32.08 -23.26
C ILE A 738 -11.21 -32.25 -23.07
N PHE A 739 -11.67 -31.97 -21.85
CA PHE A 739 -13.06 -32.15 -21.42
C PHE A 739 -13.47 -31.00 -20.49
N ASP A 740 -14.77 -30.73 -20.37
CA ASP A 740 -15.24 -29.88 -19.28
C ASP A 740 -15.01 -30.56 -17.92
N SER A 741 -14.57 -29.80 -16.91
CA SER A 741 -14.24 -30.33 -15.57
C SER A 741 -15.37 -31.18 -14.96
N SER A 742 -16.63 -30.81 -15.24
CA SER A 742 -17.82 -31.53 -14.78
C SER A 742 -17.98 -32.93 -15.40
N GLU A 743 -17.53 -33.11 -16.64
CA GLU A 743 -17.47 -34.41 -17.32
C GLU A 743 -16.24 -35.19 -16.86
N ASN A 744 -15.08 -34.53 -16.80
CA ASN A 744 -13.81 -35.14 -16.44
C ASN A 744 -13.85 -35.77 -15.03
N THR A 745 -14.45 -35.09 -14.05
CA THR A 745 -14.65 -35.61 -12.69
C THR A 745 -15.44 -36.92 -12.67
N LYS A 746 -16.37 -37.12 -13.62
CA LYS A 746 -17.15 -38.36 -13.73
C LYS A 746 -16.35 -39.48 -14.40
N ILE A 747 -15.37 -39.16 -15.23
CA ILE A 747 -14.51 -40.15 -15.90
C ILE A 747 -13.41 -40.61 -14.94
N SER A 748 -12.63 -39.65 -14.42
CA SER A 748 -11.61 -39.85 -13.37
C SER A 748 -10.74 -41.10 -13.62
N ASN A 749 -10.49 -41.94 -12.60
CA ASN A 749 -9.61 -43.10 -12.66
C ASN A 749 -10.33 -44.40 -13.08
N LYS A 750 -11.51 -44.31 -13.70
CA LYS A 750 -12.24 -45.50 -14.19
C LYS A 750 -11.41 -46.29 -15.19
N ILE A 751 -11.63 -47.60 -15.27
CA ILE A 751 -10.95 -48.46 -16.25
C ILE A 751 -11.33 -48.07 -17.68
N PHE A 752 -10.46 -48.33 -18.65
CA PHE A 752 -10.63 -47.86 -20.03
C PHE A 752 -12.03 -48.17 -20.61
N SER A 753 -12.52 -49.39 -20.46
CA SER A 753 -13.84 -49.80 -20.97
C SER A 753 -15.01 -48.97 -20.42
N ASP A 754 -14.91 -48.50 -19.18
CA ASP A 754 -15.88 -47.57 -18.60
C ASP A 754 -15.68 -46.15 -19.12
N LYS A 755 -14.44 -45.69 -19.28
CA LYS A 755 -14.14 -44.37 -19.88
C LYS A 755 -14.71 -44.27 -21.30
N GLN A 756 -14.62 -45.33 -22.10
CA GLN A 756 -15.18 -45.36 -23.47
C GLN A 756 -16.68 -45.05 -23.52
N ARG A 757 -17.45 -45.44 -22.49
CA ARG A 757 -18.89 -45.12 -22.42
C ARG A 757 -19.13 -43.62 -22.28
N TRP A 758 -18.23 -42.90 -21.63
CA TRP A 758 -18.25 -41.45 -21.51
C TRP A 758 -17.74 -40.78 -22.79
N TYR A 759 -16.66 -41.30 -23.38
CA TYR A 759 -16.12 -40.79 -24.65
C TYR A 759 -17.18 -40.80 -25.76
N LYS A 760 -18.00 -41.84 -25.85
CA LYS A 760 -19.12 -41.92 -26.82
C LYS A 760 -20.15 -40.79 -26.66
N LYS A 761 -20.30 -40.27 -25.44
CA LYS A 761 -21.32 -39.27 -25.08
C LYS A 761 -20.74 -37.86 -24.99
N SER A 762 -19.42 -37.69 -25.05
CA SER A 762 -18.79 -36.40 -24.82
C SER A 762 -18.72 -35.54 -26.08
N ASN A 763 -18.41 -34.26 -25.83
CA ASN A 763 -18.12 -33.28 -26.88
C ASN A 763 -16.67 -33.33 -27.38
N SER A 764 -15.79 -34.15 -26.78
CA SER A 764 -14.43 -34.36 -27.26
C SER A 764 -14.46 -35.20 -28.54
N MET A 765 -14.30 -34.53 -29.67
CA MET A 765 -14.25 -35.15 -30.99
C MET A 765 -12.99 -35.99 -31.14
N SER A 766 -11.87 -35.54 -30.57
CA SER A 766 -10.61 -36.29 -30.62
C SER A 766 -10.66 -37.64 -29.87
N ALA A 767 -11.64 -37.81 -28.97
CA ALA A 767 -11.95 -39.10 -28.35
C ALA A 767 -12.86 -39.97 -29.22
N ARG A 768 -13.80 -39.35 -29.96
CA ARG A 768 -14.86 -40.04 -30.72
C ARG A 768 -14.52 -40.34 -32.16
N ASN A 769 -13.58 -39.61 -32.75
CA ASN A 769 -13.41 -39.60 -34.17
C ASN A 769 -12.04 -39.06 -34.51
N ILE A 770 -11.12 -39.87 -34.99
CA ILE A 770 -9.88 -39.35 -35.55
C ILE A 770 -9.46 -40.28 -36.71
N ASN A 771 -9.75 -39.84 -37.94
CA ASN A 771 -9.16 -40.34 -39.19
C ASN A 771 -7.71 -39.80 -39.33
N ILE A 772 -6.89 -39.86 -38.28
CA ILE A 772 -5.49 -39.35 -38.31
C ILE A 772 -4.52 -40.50 -38.56
N VAL A 773 -4.79 -41.69 -38.03
CA VAL A 773 -4.05 -42.92 -38.32
C VAL A 773 -5.03 -44.09 -38.30
N ASP A 774 -5.17 -44.81 -39.40
CA ASP A 774 -5.86 -46.10 -39.51
C ASP A 774 -7.17 -46.24 -38.70
N ASN A 775 -8.04 -45.22 -38.72
CA ASN A 775 -9.30 -45.21 -37.97
C ASN A 775 -9.14 -45.43 -36.43
N PHE A 776 -8.06 -44.95 -35.82
CA PHE A 776 -7.81 -45.10 -34.38
C PHE A 776 -8.81 -44.27 -33.54
N ASN A 777 -9.95 -44.89 -33.25
CA ASN A 777 -11.06 -44.30 -32.53
C ASN A 777 -11.16 -44.87 -31.12
N LEU A 778 -10.96 -44.03 -30.08
CA LEU A 778 -11.01 -44.48 -28.69
C LEU A 778 -12.37 -45.09 -28.31
N THR A 779 -13.45 -44.79 -29.04
CA THR A 779 -14.76 -45.39 -28.77
C THR A 779 -14.95 -46.80 -29.35
N ASN A 780 -14.07 -47.22 -30.26
CA ASN A 780 -14.22 -48.46 -31.05
C ASN A 780 -13.09 -49.46 -30.83
N ILE A 781 -11.93 -49.04 -30.31
CA ILE A 781 -10.85 -49.96 -29.96
C ILE A 781 -11.21 -50.80 -28.72
N GLU A 782 -10.80 -52.07 -28.68
CA GLU A 782 -11.03 -52.93 -27.51
C GLU A 782 -10.02 -52.64 -26.38
N VAL A 783 -8.79 -52.28 -26.75
CA VAL A 783 -7.66 -52.14 -25.83
C VAL A 783 -6.93 -50.82 -26.06
N PHE A 784 -6.57 -50.14 -24.97
CA PHE A 784 -5.66 -48.99 -24.98
C PHE A 784 -4.46 -49.27 -24.05
N SER A 785 -3.40 -49.87 -24.61
CA SER A 785 -2.13 -50.14 -23.95
C SER A 785 -1.10 -49.03 -24.21
N LEU A 786 0.09 -49.16 -23.63
CA LEU A 786 1.20 -48.22 -23.84
C LEU A 786 1.64 -48.16 -25.32
N LYS A 787 1.48 -49.25 -26.08
CA LYS A 787 1.76 -49.30 -27.53
C LYS A 787 0.76 -48.46 -28.32
N GLN A 788 -0.53 -48.53 -27.95
CA GLN A 788 -1.56 -47.65 -28.55
C GLN A 788 -1.34 -46.17 -28.17
N LEU A 789 -0.87 -45.89 -26.95
CA LEU A 789 -0.50 -44.55 -26.52
C LEU A 789 0.63 -43.98 -27.39
N ASP A 790 1.69 -44.75 -27.65
CA ASP A 790 2.82 -44.33 -28.49
C ASP A 790 2.36 -44.04 -29.92
N HIS A 791 1.59 -44.96 -30.52
CA HIS A 791 1.04 -44.79 -31.85
C HIS A 791 0.15 -43.54 -31.97
N ARG A 792 -0.71 -43.30 -30.97
CA ARG A 792 -1.53 -42.07 -30.90
C ARG A 792 -0.68 -40.82 -30.69
N THR A 793 0.44 -40.92 -29.97
CA THR A 793 1.38 -39.81 -29.77
C THR A 793 2.00 -39.39 -31.11
N GLU A 794 2.51 -40.36 -31.88
CA GLU A 794 3.06 -40.12 -33.22
C GLU A 794 2.04 -39.52 -34.18
N ALA A 795 0.81 -40.07 -34.17
CA ALA A 795 -0.33 -39.57 -34.94
C ALA A 795 -0.60 -38.08 -34.68
N LEU A 796 -0.77 -37.73 -33.40
CA LEU A 796 -1.13 -36.37 -32.99
C LEU A 796 0.03 -35.39 -33.18
N ALA A 797 1.28 -35.84 -32.98
CA ALA A 797 2.47 -35.06 -33.27
C ALA A 797 2.54 -34.69 -34.75
N THR A 798 2.33 -35.68 -35.63
CA THR A 798 2.31 -35.48 -37.08
C THR A 798 1.16 -34.58 -37.51
N LEU A 799 -0.05 -34.77 -36.97
CA LEU A 799 -1.19 -33.88 -37.27
C LEU A 799 -0.87 -32.42 -36.92
N LEU A 800 -0.37 -32.20 -35.69
CA LEU A 800 -0.05 -30.86 -35.21
C LEU A 800 1.02 -30.20 -36.08
N ALA A 801 2.08 -30.94 -36.39
CA ALA A 801 3.19 -30.45 -37.20
C ALA A 801 2.74 -30.14 -38.63
N ASP A 802 2.12 -31.09 -39.32
CA ASP A 802 1.97 -31.05 -40.77
C ASP A 802 0.71 -30.30 -41.21
N THR A 803 -0.38 -30.47 -40.45
CA THR A 803 -1.70 -30.02 -40.90
C THR A 803 -2.16 -28.78 -40.16
N ILE A 804 -2.06 -28.78 -38.83
CA ILE A 804 -2.54 -27.67 -38.00
C ILE A 804 -1.57 -26.50 -38.07
N TYR A 805 -0.34 -26.68 -37.60
CA TYR A 805 0.65 -25.59 -37.56
C TYR A 805 1.48 -25.47 -38.83
N LYS A 806 1.53 -26.51 -39.68
CA LYS A 806 2.27 -26.51 -40.95
C LYS A 806 3.73 -26.11 -40.74
N TYR A 807 4.42 -26.81 -39.86
CA TYR A 807 5.87 -26.70 -39.70
C TYR A 807 6.56 -27.11 -41.00
N GLU A 808 7.59 -26.35 -41.35
CA GLU A 808 8.43 -26.59 -42.54
C GLU A 808 9.76 -27.22 -42.15
#